data_AF-A0A9D2LDQ6-F1
#
_entry.id   AF-A0A9D2LDQ6-F1
#
_cell.length_a   1.000
_cell.length_b   1.000
_cell.length_c   1.000
_cell.angle_alpha   90.00
_cell.angle_beta   90.00
_cell.angle_gamma   90.00
#
_symmetry.space_group_name_H-M   'P 1'
#
loop_
_entity.id
_entity.type
_entity.pdbx_description
1 polymer ?
#
loop_
_entity_poly.entity_id
_entity_poly.type
_entity_poly.pdbx_seq_one_letter_code
_entity_poly.pdbx_strand_id
1 'polypeptide(L)'
;MSDRRSSRGSSNGSKRPSSSSSGGARRAAGVRRSTGSSDRAGAKNSKRPAPKGTSRTGRNRETASSSRTKAAGAGAGSSGAGARRTSTSGSRTSVGARHAGAGQTRTTKKAAATNFLNYPRAGAKNPWRWIPSLRLIVGAMALMVLAGLGLGVWVYVDTDVPEPTDYALAETTRVYFADGETEMGKFSEINRTILPGEEIPQNVKDAAVASEDASFYENRGVSPRGIVRALINNLRGGDRQGASTITQQYVERYHTGNVTSYVGKAREAVMALKTDQELSKDEILNRYLNTIYFGRGAYGVQEASQAYFDKDASELTDEEAALLVAVIPAPSAYDPAANPDRAAQLWTRVVERQVNDTGTLTAQEADEMEFPETIEPHSDNVQGGTDGYLLATVRSELEAQGFTADEINTGGFTVISTIDPSIQENTVAAVEELPEDRPERNRVGTVTMEPRTGAIRGMYGGPDYVEQGQNDSTQSRMQAGSTFKTFTLIAALEDGYPLSSSWDGNSPKSFPGGWQVNNFNNTDYGRVTLKRATTSSINTAYAEANIAIGPERTQETAIALGLPEDTPGLDGEASNVLGSASPTVLEMAEVYSTIASGGIHRPGYMVESVEQPDGSMVYQHEAEESRVLEEDVAINATVALQGPPSAQGSARKLQQVMGGRPIAGKTGTSESFRSAWFVGFTPQLVTSVGMFQPSEDGTSEERLTPFGGEDPITGSTYPTAIWGSIMSSSLEGQEMLEFPQEVQLNNQRPAAPSPTQTPQPGPEPTEEPAEEPSEEETTEEEPEPTEEETTEEEPEPTEEETTEEEPEPTEDEPAEEEEPEPTEEEPAEEEEPEPTEDEPAEEEEPEPTEDEPAEEDTGSDPPEGDPEAEGDGSDTADDPEGNGNSGQDNEAGRSEAVRGGREGVGNA
;
A
#
# COMPACT_ATOMS: atom_id res chain seq x y z
N MET A 1 -32.32 -27.27 -50.44
CA MET A 1 -32.59 -27.82 -51.80
C MET A 1 -31.29 -27.91 -52.58
N SER A 2 -31.21 -28.84 -53.55
CA SER A 2 -30.25 -28.86 -54.68
C SER A 2 -28.75 -29.14 -54.42
N ASP A 3 -28.37 -30.43 -54.44
CA ASP A 3 -27.41 -31.07 -55.40
C ASP A 3 -26.39 -30.15 -56.15
N ARG A 4 -25.07 -30.47 -56.33
CA ARG A 4 -24.39 -31.78 -56.53
C ARG A 4 -22.84 -31.69 -56.67
N ARG A 5 -22.09 -32.71 -56.19
CA ARG A 5 -20.82 -33.34 -56.72
C ARG A 5 -19.54 -32.47 -56.93
N SER A 6 -18.26 -32.92 -56.98
CA SER A 6 -17.39 -34.11 -56.72
C SER A 6 -16.10 -33.95 -57.60
N SER A 7 -14.88 -34.51 -57.43
CA SER A 7 -14.11 -35.17 -56.33
C SER A 7 -12.65 -35.56 -56.82
N ARG A 8 -11.75 -36.09 -55.94
CA ARG A 8 -10.34 -36.64 -56.13
C ARG A 8 -9.18 -35.62 -56.00
N GLY A 9 -7.94 -35.89 -55.53
CA GLY A 9 -7.25 -37.05 -54.87
C GLY A 9 -6.10 -37.71 -55.69
N SER A 10 -4.95 -38.23 -55.16
CA SER A 10 -4.36 -38.35 -53.78
C SER A 10 -2.94 -39.05 -53.77
N SER A 11 -2.14 -38.96 -52.66
CA SER A 11 -0.98 -39.84 -52.20
C SER A 11 0.41 -39.74 -52.92
N ASN A 12 1.63 -40.10 -52.41
CA ASN A 12 2.11 -40.84 -51.19
C ASN A 12 3.70 -40.86 -50.98
N GLY A 13 4.29 -40.94 -49.76
CA GLY A 13 5.34 -41.97 -49.41
C GLY A 13 6.83 -41.71 -48.96
N SER A 14 7.14 -41.84 -47.65
CA SER A 14 8.22 -42.64 -46.98
C SER A 14 9.72 -42.22 -46.70
N LYS A 15 10.04 -42.19 -45.39
CA LYS A 15 11.21 -42.68 -44.56
C LYS A 15 12.65 -42.04 -44.45
N ARG A 16 13.16 -42.12 -43.20
CA ARG A 16 14.44 -41.70 -42.50
C ARG A 16 15.73 -42.48 -42.96
N PRO A 17 17.01 -42.30 -42.45
CA PRO A 17 17.49 -41.75 -41.13
C PRO A 17 18.90 -41.06 -40.97
N SER A 18 19.25 -40.73 -39.71
CA SER A 18 20.60 -40.71 -39.05
C SER A 18 21.63 -39.54 -39.16
N SER A 19 21.69 -38.74 -38.08
CA SER A 19 22.83 -38.27 -37.25
C SER A 19 24.13 -37.57 -37.76
N SER A 20 24.50 -36.53 -36.98
CA SER A 20 25.85 -36.02 -36.59
C SER A 20 26.46 -34.74 -37.22
N SER A 21 26.50 -33.67 -36.40
CA SER A 21 27.46 -32.52 -36.31
C SER A 21 28.15 -31.96 -37.59
N SER A 22 28.10 -30.66 -37.89
CA SER A 22 28.79 -29.63 -37.09
C SER A 22 28.70 -28.18 -37.64
N GLY A 23 28.66 -27.17 -36.74
CA GLY A 23 29.15 -25.78 -36.95
C GLY A 23 28.34 -24.80 -37.82
N GLY A 24 28.14 -23.53 -37.37
CA GLY A 24 27.41 -22.56 -38.23
C GLY A 24 27.10 -21.11 -37.74
N ALA A 25 27.76 -20.56 -36.72
CA ALA A 25 27.80 -19.12 -36.38
C ALA A 25 26.48 -18.26 -36.40
N ARG A 26 25.90 -17.99 -35.22
CA ARG A 26 25.05 -16.79 -35.00
C ARG A 26 25.93 -15.52 -34.86
N ARG A 27 25.43 -14.35 -35.25
CA ARG A 27 26.03 -13.04 -34.94
C ARG A 27 25.08 -12.18 -34.11
N ALA A 28 25.55 -11.68 -32.97
CA ALA A 28 24.91 -10.63 -32.19
C ALA A 28 25.72 -9.33 -32.29
N ALA A 29 25.03 -8.18 -32.19
CA ALA A 29 25.66 -6.88 -31.99
C ALA A 29 25.69 -6.55 -30.48
N GLY A 30 26.70 -5.81 -30.01
CA GLY A 30 26.85 -5.53 -28.58
C GLY A 30 27.49 -4.17 -28.29
N VAL A 31 27.13 -3.61 -27.14
CA VAL A 31 27.68 -2.35 -26.61
C VAL A 31 28.62 -2.66 -25.44
N ARG A 32 29.69 -1.87 -25.29
CA ARG A 32 30.83 -2.17 -24.42
C ARG A 32 30.68 -1.51 -23.05
N ARG A 33 31.02 -2.24 -21.98
CA ARG A 33 31.41 -1.67 -20.67
C ARG A 33 32.74 -2.31 -20.25
N SER A 34 33.78 -1.51 -20.01
CA SER A 34 35.16 -1.99 -19.85
C SER A 34 35.52 -2.25 -18.39
N THR A 35 35.93 -3.48 -18.07
CA THR A 35 36.54 -3.85 -16.78
C THR A 35 38.06 -3.68 -16.81
N GLY A 36 38.68 -3.53 -15.64
CA GLY A 36 40.13 -3.31 -15.49
C GLY A 36 40.70 -4.01 -14.26
N SER A 37 41.38 -5.14 -14.49
CA SER A 37 42.32 -5.82 -13.59
C SER A 37 43.62 -6.00 -14.40
N SER A 38 44.83 -6.08 -13.85
CA SER A 38 45.24 -6.54 -12.50
C SER A 38 46.58 -5.90 -12.03
N ASP A 39 47.12 -6.44 -10.93
CA ASP A 39 48.55 -6.50 -10.55
C ASP A 39 49.22 -5.49 -9.60
N ARG A 40 50.33 -5.96 -9.01
CA ARG A 40 50.63 -5.81 -7.58
C ARG A 40 52.15 -5.84 -7.26
N ALA A 41 52.76 -4.68 -6.96
CA ALA A 41 53.99 -4.55 -6.13
C ALA A 41 54.38 -3.07 -5.87
N GLY A 42 55.13 -2.76 -4.80
CA GLY A 42 56.06 -1.60 -4.85
C GLY A 42 56.22 -0.59 -3.70
N ALA A 43 56.50 -1.04 -2.46
CA ALA A 43 57.41 -0.36 -1.51
C ALA A 43 57.12 1.04 -0.86
N LYS A 44 57.05 1.01 0.50
CA LYS A 44 57.80 1.86 1.47
C LYS A 44 57.49 3.38 1.65
N ASN A 45 56.64 3.66 2.66
CA ASN A 45 56.99 4.38 3.90
C ASN A 45 57.72 5.76 3.85
N SER A 46 57.02 6.87 4.18
CA SER A 46 57.51 7.84 5.21
C SER A 46 56.51 8.92 5.71
N LYS A 47 56.48 9.07 7.05
CA LYS A 47 56.38 10.30 7.89
C LYS A 47 55.59 11.56 7.44
N ARG A 48 54.54 11.88 8.24
CA ARG A 48 54.27 13.12 9.05
C ARG A 48 55.26 14.32 8.92
N PRO A 49 54.87 15.61 9.23
CA PRO A 49 53.61 16.08 9.86
C PRO A 49 53.01 17.44 9.36
N ALA A 50 51.85 17.84 9.90
CA ALA A 50 51.30 19.21 9.83
C ALA A 50 51.57 20.03 11.14
N PRO A 51 51.82 21.36 11.09
CA PRO A 51 52.04 22.17 12.31
C PRO A 51 51.33 23.56 12.39
N LYS A 52 50.80 23.92 13.58
CA LYS A 52 50.39 25.27 14.07
C LYS A 52 49.17 25.92 13.35
N GLY A 53 48.28 26.71 13.98
CA GLY A 53 47.97 26.94 15.40
C GLY A 53 48.38 28.30 16.02
N THR A 54 47.44 29.26 16.15
CA THR A 54 47.52 30.42 17.09
C THR A 54 46.17 31.06 17.48
N SER A 55 46.09 31.44 18.75
CA SER A 55 45.05 32.09 19.57
C SER A 55 44.39 33.45 19.18
N ARG A 56 43.12 33.60 19.62
CA ARG A 56 42.45 34.79 20.26
C ARG A 56 42.59 36.22 19.68
N THR A 57 41.47 36.84 19.27
CA THR A 57 40.78 38.05 19.86
C THR A 57 39.62 38.50 18.95
N GLY A 58 38.56 39.21 19.35
CA GLY A 58 38.04 39.50 20.72
C GLY A 58 37.43 40.90 20.97
N ARG A 59 36.17 41.16 20.59
CA ARG A 59 35.22 42.21 21.09
C ARG A 59 33.85 42.16 20.34
N ASN A 60 32.69 42.23 21.03
CA ASN A 60 31.78 43.39 21.28
C ASN A 60 31.02 43.93 20.04
N ARG A 61 29.74 44.37 20.10
CA ARG A 61 28.82 44.61 21.25
C ARG A 61 27.34 44.79 20.81
N GLU A 62 26.41 44.76 21.79
CA GLU A 62 25.10 45.47 21.85
C GLU A 62 23.98 45.01 20.87
N THR A 63 22.66 45.06 21.19
CA THR A 63 21.93 45.67 22.33
C THR A 63 20.56 44.98 22.63
N ALA A 64 20.09 45.07 23.89
CA ALA A 64 18.67 45.22 24.33
C ALA A 64 17.60 44.13 24.05
N SER A 65 16.52 43.95 24.84
CA SER A 65 16.24 44.35 26.25
C SER A 65 14.93 43.74 26.83
N SER A 66 15.02 43.06 28.00
CA SER A 66 13.97 42.94 29.05
C SER A 66 12.66 42.19 28.72
N SER A 67 11.85 41.65 29.66
CA SER A 67 11.83 41.66 31.14
C SER A 67 11.12 40.38 31.68
N ARG A 68 11.11 39.96 32.95
CA ARG A 68 11.48 40.63 34.23
C ARG A 68 12.17 39.61 35.20
N THR A 69 11.93 39.37 36.51
CA THR A 69 10.93 39.79 37.53
C THR A 69 11.60 40.08 38.89
N LYS A 70 11.41 39.25 39.94
CA LYS A 70 12.00 39.32 41.31
C LYS A 70 11.98 37.89 41.93
N ALA A 71 12.85 37.42 42.84
CA ALA A 71 13.92 37.99 43.69
C ALA A 71 13.58 38.40 45.15
N ALA A 72 14.42 37.88 46.07
CA ALA A 72 14.74 38.31 47.43
C ALA A 72 13.73 38.07 48.59
N GLY A 73 14.16 37.24 49.56
CA GLY A 73 13.47 36.95 50.81
C GLY A 73 13.61 37.99 51.92
N ALA A 74 13.17 37.61 53.12
CA ALA A 74 13.19 38.42 54.35
C ALA A 74 13.47 37.54 55.58
N GLY A 75 14.00 38.12 56.66
CA GLY A 75 14.23 37.42 57.93
C GLY A 75 14.43 38.37 59.11
N ALA A 76 13.65 38.18 60.16
CA ALA A 76 13.75 38.82 61.47
C ALA A 76 12.99 37.95 62.50
N GLY A 77 13.38 37.83 63.76
CA GLY A 77 14.55 38.34 64.48
C GLY A 77 14.31 38.25 66.01
N SER A 78 15.32 38.48 66.86
CA SER A 78 15.19 38.66 68.34
C SER A 78 14.66 37.45 69.15
N SER A 79 15.23 36.99 70.27
CA SER A 79 16.27 37.50 71.19
C SER A 79 16.85 36.36 72.05
N GLY A 80 18.04 36.53 72.63
CA GLY A 80 18.55 35.65 73.70
C GLY A 80 20.05 35.86 74.00
N ALA A 81 20.42 36.02 75.28
CA ALA A 81 21.81 36.16 75.74
C ALA A 81 22.30 34.86 76.44
N GLY A 82 23.60 34.59 76.60
CA GLY A 82 24.78 35.26 76.04
C GLY A 82 26.02 35.23 76.96
N ALA A 83 27.18 34.85 76.42
CA ALA A 83 28.53 35.01 77.00
C ALA A 83 29.56 34.94 75.84
N ARG A 84 30.54 35.83 75.63
CA ARG A 84 31.72 36.22 76.44
C ARG A 84 32.55 34.99 76.86
N ARG A 85 33.88 34.90 76.66
CA ARG A 85 34.93 35.86 76.21
C ARG A 85 36.22 35.04 75.86
N THR A 86 37.29 35.48 75.18
CA THR A 86 37.79 36.79 74.66
C THR A 86 38.75 36.57 73.45
N SER A 87 39.02 37.63 72.68
CA SER A 87 40.24 38.01 71.90
C SER A 87 41.42 37.01 71.73
N THR A 88 41.96 36.73 70.53
CA THR A 88 42.53 37.60 69.45
C THR A 88 44.02 37.94 69.64
N SER A 89 44.80 37.74 68.57
CA SER A 89 46.25 37.98 68.48
C SER A 89 46.63 39.46 68.42
N GLY A 90 47.79 39.81 69.01
CA GLY A 90 48.42 41.13 68.91
C GLY A 90 49.80 41.04 68.25
N SER A 91 49.99 41.71 67.12
CA SER A 91 51.26 41.81 66.38
C SER A 91 52.09 43.03 66.82
N ARG A 92 53.44 42.91 66.92
CA ARG A 92 54.39 43.93 66.41
C ARG A 92 55.91 43.59 66.49
N THR A 93 56.57 43.76 65.34
CA THR A 93 57.90 44.39 65.09
C THR A 93 59.20 44.00 65.86
N SER A 94 60.09 43.30 65.14
CA SER A 94 61.44 43.76 64.68
C SER A 94 62.72 43.78 65.58
N VAL A 95 63.86 43.62 64.88
CA VAL A 95 65.28 43.88 65.27
C VAL A 95 65.95 42.86 66.23
N GLY A 96 67.26 42.58 66.08
CA GLY A 96 68.01 41.80 67.11
C GLY A 96 69.49 41.45 66.83
N ALA A 97 69.76 40.55 65.88
CA ALA A 97 71.10 40.08 65.44
C ALA A 97 71.98 39.24 66.43
N ARG A 98 73.02 38.62 65.83
CA ARG A 98 74.27 38.03 66.39
C ARG A 98 74.30 36.59 66.99
N HIS A 99 75.09 35.77 66.27
CA HIS A 99 76.09 34.77 66.75
C HIS A 99 75.68 33.42 67.39
N ALA A 100 76.61 32.47 67.16
CA ALA A 100 76.69 31.08 67.68
C ALA A 100 75.54 30.11 67.29
N GLY A 101 75.78 28.80 67.19
CA GLY A 101 77.07 28.11 67.18
C GLY A 101 77.01 26.67 67.73
N ALA A 102 76.83 25.69 66.85
CA ALA A 102 76.82 24.24 67.13
C ALA A 102 75.71 23.72 68.09
N GLY A 103 75.51 22.39 68.08
CA GLY A 103 74.55 21.69 68.95
C GLY A 103 73.48 20.91 68.17
N GLN A 104 73.52 19.57 68.26
CA GLN A 104 72.49 18.69 67.71
C GLN A 104 71.34 18.50 68.72
N THR A 105 70.10 18.38 68.23
CA THR A 105 69.16 17.36 68.74
C THR A 105 68.05 17.10 67.71
N ARG A 106 67.49 15.88 67.73
CA ARG A 106 66.39 15.45 66.84
C ARG A 106 65.03 15.75 67.47
N THR A 107 64.03 16.12 66.66
CA THR A 107 62.66 15.61 66.81
C THR A 107 61.83 15.69 65.52
N THR A 108 60.99 14.66 65.32
CA THR A 108 59.70 14.63 64.60
C THR A 108 59.47 15.53 63.36
N LYS A 109 59.65 14.97 62.17
CA LYS A 109 58.74 15.29 61.04
C LYS A 109 57.40 14.57 61.28
N LYS A 110 56.26 15.26 61.11
CA LYS A 110 54.95 14.60 61.03
C LYS A 110 54.94 13.66 59.82
N ALA A 111 54.44 12.43 60.01
CA ALA A 111 54.03 11.60 58.89
C ALA A 111 52.83 12.25 58.19
N ALA A 112 52.92 12.47 56.88
CA ALA A 112 51.74 12.81 56.09
C ALA A 112 50.92 11.53 55.90
N ALA A 113 49.59 11.62 56.06
CA ALA A 113 48.72 10.48 55.81
C ALA A 113 48.86 10.01 54.36
N THR A 114 49.23 8.75 54.15
CA THR A 114 49.33 8.14 52.83
C THR A 114 47.92 7.82 52.32
N ASN A 115 47.30 8.79 51.63
CA ASN A 115 46.00 8.60 50.98
C ASN A 115 46.02 7.32 50.13
N PHE A 116 45.23 6.33 50.54
CA PHE A 116 45.24 4.94 50.05
C PHE A 116 45.22 4.80 48.52
N LEU A 117 44.44 5.66 47.85
CA LEU A 117 44.25 5.68 46.39
C LEU A 117 45.43 6.30 45.60
N ASN A 118 46.20 7.19 46.23
CA ASN A 118 47.31 7.98 45.67
C ASN A 118 47.10 8.46 44.22
N TYR A 119 45.98 9.15 43.99
CA TYR A 119 45.62 9.73 42.70
C TYR A 119 45.01 11.14 42.90
N PRO A 120 45.34 12.16 42.07
CA PRO A 120 46.42 12.20 41.07
C PRO A 120 47.82 12.23 41.73
N ARG A 121 48.68 11.27 41.34
CA ARG A 121 49.90 10.80 42.05
C ARG A 121 50.72 11.94 42.66
N ALA A 122 50.85 12.00 43.98
CA ALA A 122 51.46 13.14 44.65
C ALA A 122 52.97 13.28 44.33
N GLY A 123 53.43 14.51 44.06
CA GLY A 123 54.84 14.85 43.83
C GLY A 123 55.33 14.78 42.37
N ALA A 124 54.61 14.11 41.46
CA ALA A 124 54.97 14.06 40.05
C ALA A 124 54.63 15.37 39.30
N LYS A 125 55.51 15.83 38.40
CA LYS A 125 55.28 17.02 37.54
C LYS A 125 54.99 16.70 36.06
N ASN A 126 55.00 15.42 35.68
CA ASN A 126 54.73 14.94 34.31
C ASN A 126 53.25 14.60 34.10
N PRO A 127 52.75 14.55 32.83
CA PRO A 127 51.36 14.19 32.52
C PRO A 127 50.97 12.79 33.06
N TRP A 128 51.93 11.88 33.20
CA TRP A 128 51.82 10.58 33.86
C TRP A 128 51.25 10.62 35.29
N ARG A 129 51.16 11.80 35.93
CA ARG A 129 50.44 12.02 37.19
C ARG A 129 48.93 11.75 37.09
N TRP A 130 48.35 11.93 35.91
CA TRP A 130 46.94 11.71 35.59
C TRP A 130 46.62 10.28 35.10
N ILE A 131 47.60 9.38 35.08
CA ILE A 131 47.31 7.96 34.87
C ILE A 131 46.94 7.34 36.24
N PRO A 132 45.75 6.74 36.39
CA PRO A 132 45.31 6.13 37.64
C PRO A 132 46.32 5.10 38.16
N SER A 133 46.32 4.88 39.48
CA SER A 133 47.15 3.81 40.06
C SER A 133 46.56 2.45 39.68
N LEU A 134 47.39 1.42 39.52
CA LEU A 134 46.89 0.07 39.21
C LEU A 134 45.87 -0.42 40.25
N ARG A 135 46.01 0.03 41.51
CA ARG A 135 45.05 -0.22 42.60
C ARG A 135 43.71 0.48 42.40
N LEU A 136 43.68 1.67 41.79
CA LEU A 136 42.44 2.37 41.46
C LEU A 136 41.77 1.73 40.24
N ILE A 137 42.54 1.28 39.24
CA ILE A 137 42.01 0.50 38.11
C ILE A 137 41.40 -0.82 38.60
N VAL A 138 42.16 -1.63 39.35
CA VAL A 138 41.67 -2.90 39.92
C VAL A 138 40.52 -2.67 40.90
N GLY A 139 40.54 -1.60 41.71
CA GLY A 139 39.44 -1.23 42.59
C GLY A 139 38.17 -0.83 41.84
N ALA A 140 38.29 -0.09 40.73
CA ALA A 140 37.16 0.25 39.87
C ALA A 140 36.61 -0.98 39.14
N MET A 141 37.48 -1.87 38.62
CA MET A 141 37.05 -3.15 38.04
C MET A 141 36.33 -4.03 39.06
N ALA A 142 36.87 -4.18 40.27
CA ALA A 142 36.23 -4.94 41.34
C ALA A 142 34.88 -4.33 41.74
N LEU A 143 34.76 -2.99 41.76
CA LEU A 143 33.50 -2.31 42.05
C LEU A 143 32.48 -2.48 40.91
N MET A 144 32.90 -2.47 39.63
CA MET A 144 32.02 -2.80 38.50
C MET A 144 31.57 -4.28 38.53
N VAL A 145 32.46 -5.21 38.88
CA VAL A 145 32.09 -6.63 39.05
C VAL A 145 31.10 -6.81 40.21
N LEU A 146 31.31 -6.13 41.35
CA LEU A 146 30.36 -6.16 42.47
C LEU A 146 29.04 -5.46 42.14
N ALA A 147 29.05 -4.40 41.32
CA ALA A 147 27.83 -3.75 40.85
C ALA A 147 27.06 -4.64 39.86
N GLY A 148 27.75 -5.34 38.95
CA GLY A 148 27.14 -6.31 38.04
C GLY A 148 26.57 -7.53 38.78
N LEU A 149 27.28 -8.05 39.78
CA LEU A 149 26.76 -9.10 40.67
C LEU A 149 25.56 -8.61 41.50
N GLY A 150 25.60 -7.38 42.01
CA GLY A 150 24.48 -6.77 42.74
C GLY A 150 23.25 -6.57 41.85
N LEU A 151 23.45 -6.14 40.60
CA LEU A 151 22.40 -6.01 39.59
C LEU A 151 21.81 -7.38 39.23
N GLY A 152 22.64 -8.39 38.98
CA GLY A 152 22.19 -9.75 38.67
C GLY A 152 21.42 -10.40 39.82
N VAL A 153 21.85 -10.22 41.07
CA VAL A 153 21.11 -10.68 42.26
C VAL A 153 19.81 -9.90 42.44
N TRP A 154 19.79 -8.59 42.16
CA TRP A 154 18.55 -7.82 42.20
C TRP A 154 17.55 -8.30 41.13
N VAL A 155 17.95 -8.41 39.86
CA VAL A 155 17.09 -8.92 38.77
C VAL A 155 16.60 -10.35 39.07
N TYR A 156 17.45 -11.24 39.61
CA TYR A 156 17.07 -12.61 39.97
C TYR A 156 15.97 -12.68 41.05
N VAL A 157 15.91 -11.70 41.95
CA VAL A 157 14.92 -11.58 43.04
C VAL A 157 13.71 -10.72 42.65
N ASP A 158 13.87 -9.81 41.69
CA ASP A 158 12.84 -8.92 41.12
C ASP A 158 12.00 -9.61 40.01
N THR A 159 12.53 -10.70 39.44
CA THR A 159 11.89 -11.47 38.35
C THR A 159 11.33 -12.78 38.90
N ASP A 160 10.06 -12.79 39.31
CA ASP A 160 9.32 -14.03 39.53
C ASP A 160 9.16 -14.81 38.22
N VAL A 161 8.95 -16.13 38.31
CA VAL A 161 8.70 -17.01 37.16
C VAL A 161 7.23 -17.45 37.25
N PRO A 162 6.39 -17.18 36.23
CA PRO A 162 5.04 -17.74 36.14
C PRO A 162 5.08 -19.26 36.14
N GLU A 163 4.09 -19.93 36.72
CA GLU A 163 4.03 -21.40 36.67
C GLU A 163 3.88 -21.88 35.20
N PRO A 164 4.36 -23.09 34.81
CA PRO A 164 4.45 -23.51 33.41
C PRO A 164 3.12 -23.83 32.70
N THR A 165 2.01 -23.21 33.12
CA THR A 165 0.64 -23.43 32.66
C THR A 165 -0.12 -22.11 32.39
N ASP A 166 0.53 -21.17 31.71
CA ASP A 166 -0.15 -20.16 30.89
C ASP A 166 0.47 -20.25 29.49
N TYR A 167 -0.35 -20.54 28.47
CA TYR A 167 0.13 -20.84 27.12
C TYR A 167 0.73 -19.58 26.47
N ALA A 168 1.84 -19.75 25.73
CA ALA A 168 2.53 -18.64 25.09
C ALA A 168 1.62 -17.76 24.22
N LEU A 169 1.77 -16.45 24.39
CA LEU A 169 1.13 -15.39 23.60
C LEU A 169 1.72 -15.31 22.19
N ALA A 170 1.52 -16.37 21.40
CA ALA A 170 1.41 -16.24 19.95
C ALA A 170 0.00 -15.70 19.69
N GLU A 171 -0.13 -14.39 19.64
CA GLU A 171 -1.37 -13.72 19.26
C GLU A 171 -1.28 -13.40 17.76
N THR A 172 -2.35 -13.66 17.01
CA THR A 172 -2.42 -13.22 15.61
C THR A 172 -2.54 -11.71 15.58
N THR A 173 -1.74 -11.03 14.76
CA THR A 173 -1.97 -9.62 14.42
C THR A 173 -3.34 -9.44 13.77
N ARG A 174 -4.19 -8.63 14.38
CA ARG A 174 -5.55 -8.31 13.91
C ARG A 174 -5.59 -6.92 13.29
N VAL A 175 -6.39 -6.79 12.24
CA VAL A 175 -6.68 -5.53 11.55
C VAL A 175 -8.13 -5.17 11.87
N TYR A 176 -8.34 -3.94 12.32
CA TYR A 176 -9.65 -3.37 12.65
C TYR A 176 -10.02 -2.27 11.66
N PHE A 177 -11.32 -2.06 11.47
CA PHE A 177 -11.86 -0.86 10.81
C PHE A 177 -11.60 0.40 11.65
N ALA A 178 -11.91 1.57 11.10
CA ALA A 178 -11.67 2.88 11.71
C ALA A 178 -12.48 3.19 12.98
N ASP A 179 -13.40 2.30 13.36
CA ASP A 179 -14.07 2.34 14.67
C ASP A 179 -13.18 1.82 15.81
N GLY A 180 -12.17 1.00 15.50
CA GLY A 180 -11.33 0.30 16.47
C GLY A 180 -12.04 -0.83 17.23
N GLU A 181 -13.25 -1.23 16.82
CA GLU A 181 -14.06 -2.27 17.47
C GLU A 181 -14.38 -3.43 16.51
N THR A 182 -14.60 -3.15 15.22
CA THR A 182 -14.93 -4.16 14.20
C THR A 182 -13.66 -4.75 13.60
N GLU A 183 -13.45 -6.07 13.74
CA GLU A 183 -12.33 -6.79 13.13
C GLU A 183 -12.56 -6.97 11.62
N MET A 184 -11.66 -6.42 10.81
CA MET A 184 -11.60 -6.60 9.35
C MET A 184 -10.95 -7.95 8.99
N GLY A 185 -9.99 -8.39 9.79
CA GLY A 185 -9.31 -9.67 9.57
C GLY A 185 -8.02 -9.79 10.35
N LYS A 186 -7.19 -10.75 9.96
CA LYS A 186 -6.02 -11.20 10.73
C LYS A 186 -4.95 -11.79 9.80
N PHE A 187 -3.67 -11.66 10.14
CA PHE A 187 -2.59 -11.97 9.18
C PHE A 187 -2.09 -13.42 9.12
N SER A 188 -2.52 -14.28 10.05
CA SER A 188 -2.20 -15.71 10.07
C SER A 188 -3.24 -16.45 10.90
N GLU A 189 -3.78 -17.56 10.42
CA GLU A 189 -4.30 -18.54 11.38
C GLU A 189 -3.12 -19.17 12.13
N ILE A 190 -3.31 -19.46 13.42
CA ILE A 190 -2.29 -20.08 14.26
C ILE A 190 -2.65 -21.56 14.32
N ASN A 191 -2.31 -22.24 13.23
CA ASN A 191 -2.37 -23.69 13.17
C ASN A 191 -1.26 -24.23 14.07
N ARG A 192 -1.61 -25.15 14.99
CA ARG A 192 -0.73 -25.66 16.04
C ARG A 192 -1.19 -26.99 16.66
N THR A 193 -0.75 -28.10 16.08
CA THR A 193 -0.79 -29.42 16.71
C THR A 193 0.44 -29.60 17.61
N ILE A 194 0.21 -29.86 18.90
CA ILE A 194 1.27 -30.12 19.88
C ILE A 194 1.56 -31.62 19.92
N LEU A 195 2.70 -32.04 19.37
CA LEU A 195 3.14 -33.43 19.44
C LEU A 195 3.67 -33.78 20.84
N PRO A 196 3.35 -34.96 21.39
CA PRO A 196 4.11 -35.58 22.47
C PRO A 196 5.62 -35.59 22.16
N GLY A 197 6.45 -35.40 23.20
CA GLY A 197 7.90 -35.31 23.04
C GLY A 197 8.59 -36.58 22.50
N GLU A 198 7.85 -37.70 22.46
CA GLU A 198 8.27 -38.99 21.91
C GLU A 198 7.95 -39.11 20.40
N GLU A 199 7.04 -38.29 19.87
CA GLU A 199 6.58 -38.31 18.47
C GLU A 199 7.34 -37.30 17.57
N ILE A 200 7.92 -36.24 18.15
CA ILE A 200 8.90 -35.40 17.44
C ILE A 200 10.13 -36.27 17.09
N PRO A 201 10.52 -36.43 15.82
CA PRO A 201 11.62 -37.32 15.44
C PRO A 201 12.98 -36.78 15.88
N GLN A 202 13.98 -37.67 15.95
CA GLN A 202 15.30 -37.33 16.47
C GLN A 202 16.13 -36.46 15.53
N ASN A 203 15.94 -36.57 14.22
CA ASN A 203 16.66 -35.77 13.23
C ASN A 203 16.33 -34.27 13.31
N VAL A 204 15.06 -33.89 13.51
CA VAL A 204 14.67 -32.49 13.76
C VAL A 204 15.31 -31.97 15.05
N LYS A 205 15.33 -32.78 16.12
CA LYS A 205 15.98 -32.44 17.40
C LYS A 205 17.49 -32.21 17.22
N ASP A 206 18.16 -33.11 16.52
CA ASP A 206 19.61 -33.07 16.28
C ASP A 206 20.01 -31.92 15.34
N ALA A 207 19.25 -31.68 14.28
CA ALA A 207 19.42 -30.53 13.39
C ALA A 207 19.22 -29.20 14.15
N ALA A 208 18.16 -29.08 14.95
CA ALA A 208 17.87 -27.87 15.75
C ALA A 208 18.98 -27.59 16.77
N VAL A 209 19.47 -28.63 17.46
CA VAL A 209 20.62 -28.52 18.37
C VAL A 209 21.89 -28.12 17.60
N ALA A 210 22.16 -28.69 16.43
CA ALA A 210 23.33 -28.33 15.62
C ALA A 210 23.30 -26.88 15.09
N SER A 211 22.14 -26.40 14.62
CA SER A 211 21.97 -25.01 14.13
C SER A 211 22.01 -23.99 15.25
N GLU A 212 21.13 -24.13 16.25
CA GLU A 212 20.83 -23.06 17.19
C GLU A 212 21.78 -23.07 18.39
N ASP A 213 22.00 -24.24 18.99
CA ASP A 213 22.80 -24.37 20.21
C ASP A 213 23.46 -25.73 20.35
N ALA A 214 24.59 -25.93 19.65
CA ALA A 214 25.40 -27.14 19.78
C ALA A 214 26.02 -27.32 21.20
N SER A 215 25.72 -26.42 22.15
CA SER A 215 26.04 -26.57 23.57
C SER A 215 24.83 -26.86 24.45
N PHE A 216 23.65 -27.07 23.88
CA PHE A 216 22.34 -27.12 24.58
C PHE A 216 22.35 -28.06 25.78
N TYR A 217 22.73 -29.32 25.58
CA TYR A 217 22.80 -30.34 26.63
C TYR A 217 23.92 -30.13 27.66
N GLU A 218 24.97 -29.35 27.37
CA GLU A 218 26.02 -28.99 28.34
C GLU A 218 25.73 -27.70 29.14
N ASN A 219 24.98 -26.76 28.56
CA ASN A 219 24.80 -25.43 29.11
C ASN A 219 23.69 -25.37 30.17
N ARG A 220 23.53 -24.20 30.81
CA ARG A 220 22.54 -23.99 31.88
C ARG A 220 21.56 -22.89 31.51
N GLY A 221 20.79 -23.11 30.45
CA GLY A 221 19.87 -22.14 29.87
C GLY A 221 20.55 -20.96 29.17
N VAL A 222 21.81 -20.66 29.47
CA VAL A 222 22.64 -19.64 28.81
C VAL A 222 24.02 -20.25 28.52
N SER A 223 24.63 -19.90 27.38
CA SER A 223 25.95 -20.43 26.97
C SER A 223 27.06 -19.37 27.03
N PRO A 224 27.84 -19.30 28.14
CA PRO A 224 29.03 -18.43 28.21
C PRO A 224 30.08 -18.74 27.13
N ARG A 225 30.13 -19.99 26.62
CA ARG A 225 30.99 -20.35 25.48
C ARG A 225 30.44 -19.74 24.19
N GLY A 226 29.13 -19.82 23.95
CA GLY A 226 28.45 -19.18 22.81
C GLY A 226 28.66 -17.67 22.77
N ILE A 227 28.44 -16.98 23.90
CA ILE A 227 28.64 -15.52 24.03
C ILE A 227 30.10 -15.13 23.72
N VAL A 228 31.09 -15.88 24.24
CA VAL A 228 32.51 -15.60 23.97
C VAL A 228 32.91 -15.95 22.53
N ARG A 229 32.35 -17.03 21.94
CA ARG A 229 32.50 -17.40 20.52
C ARG A 229 32.02 -16.27 19.61
N ALA A 230 30.76 -15.85 19.77
CA ALA A 230 30.15 -14.78 18.99
C ALA A 230 30.91 -13.45 19.13
N LEU A 231 31.26 -13.05 20.36
CA LEU A 231 32.06 -11.84 20.60
C LEU A 231 33.42 -11.89 19.88
N ILE A 232 34.11 -13.03 19.90
CA ILE A 232 35.39 -13.20 19.22
C ILE A 232 35.23 -13.22 17.69
N ASN A 233 34.15 -13.81 17.15
CA ASN A 233 33.90 -13.82 15.71
C ASN A 233 33.59 -12.42 15.18
N ASN A 234 32.66 -11.73 15.85
CA ASN A 234 32.23 -10.38 15.50
C ASN A 234 33.39 -9.37 15.60
N LEU A 235 34.27 -9.51 16.60
CA LEU A 235 35.49 -8.68 16.72
C LEU A 235 36.60 -9.03 15.70
N ARG A 236 36.52 -10.18 15.02
CA ARG A 236 37.42 -10.55 13.92
C ARG A 236 36.89 -10.17 12.55
N GLY A 237 35.63 -9.73 12.45
CA GLY A 237 34.97 -9.41 11.19
C GLY A 237 34.47 -10.63 10.42
N GLY A 238 34.21 -11.74 11.11
CA GLY A 238 33.38 -12.82 10.57
C GLY A 238 31.89 -12.51 10.69
N ASP A 239 31.05 -13.37 10.12
CA ASP A 239 29.60 -13.20 10.14
C ASP A 239 29.03 -13.10 11.56
N ARG A 240 27.90 -12.38 11.70
CA ARG A 240 27.20 -12.24 12.99
C ARG A 240 26.67 -13.60 13.44
N GLN A 241 27.38 -14.23 14.37
CA GLN A 241 26.91 -15.45 15.03
C GLN A 241 25.99 -15.12 16.20
N GLY A 242 24.90 -15.88 16.32
CA GLY A 242 24.02 -15.87 17.48
C GLY A 242 24.76 -16.25 18.77
N ALA A 243 24.28 -15.71 19.89
CA ALA A 243 24.82 -15.96 21.23
C ALA A 243 23.77 -16.52 22.21
N SER A 244 22.49 -16.46 21.84
CA SER A 244 21.37 -17.07 22.56
C SER A 244 21.42 -18.60 22.47
N THR A 245 20.81 -19.26 23.45
CA THR A 245 20.55 -20.70 23.49
C THR A 245 19.13 -21.02 23.04
N ILE A 246 18.82 -22.30 22.81
CA ILE A 246 17.42 -22.75 22.60
C ILE A 246 16.54 -22.37 23.81
N THR A 247 17.03 -22.52 25.05
CA THR A 247 16.29 -22.11 26.25
C THR A 247 16.02 -20.60 26.31
N GLN A 248 16.94 -19.76 25.82
CA GLN A 248 16.71 -18.31 25.69
C GLN A 248 15.67 -17.99 24.62
N GLN A 249 15.75 -18.62 23.44
CA GLN A 249 14.76 -18.42 22.37
C GLN A 249 13.35 -18.88 22.79
N TYR A 250 13.25 -20.01 23.51
CA TYR A 250 12.00 -20.47 24.13
C TYR A 250 11.45 -19.44 25.14
N VAL A 251 12.28 -18.91 26.03
CA VAL A 251 11.86 -17.93 27.05
C VAL A 251 11.49 -16.57 26.46
N GLU A 252 12.20 -16.10 25.43
CA GLU A 252 11.89 -14.89 24.69
C GLU A 252 10.49 -14.97 24.08
N ARG A 253 10.19 -16.07 23.36
CA ARG A 253 8.88 -16.30 22.71
C ARG A 253 7.74 -16.67 23.68
N TYR A 254 8.01 -17.35 24.80
CA TYR A 254 6.97 -17.85 25.71
C TYR A 254 6.59 -16.84 26.82
N HIS A 255 7.53 -16.04 27.34
CA HIS A 255 7.33 -15.27 28.58
C HIS A 255 7.41 -13.74 28.44
N THR A 256 7.95 -13.18 27.34
CA THR A 256 8.41 -11.78 27.38
C THR A 256 8.10 -10.90 26.17
N GLY A 257 7.76 -11.50 25.01
CA GLY A 257 7.71 -10.75 23.74
C GLY A 257 9.10 -10.24 23.31
N ASN A 258 9.14 -9.39 22.29
CA ASN A 258 10.38 -8.92 21.64
C ASN A 258 11.17 -7.88 22.49
N VAL A 259 11.74 -8.31 23.61
CA VAL A 259 12.46 -7.43 24.55
C VAL A 259 13.84 -6.97 24.08
N THR A 260 13.87 -5.90 23.30
CA THR A 260 15.11 -5.28 22.77
C THR A 260 16.03 -4.62 23.82
N SER A 261 15.51 -4.29 25.01
CA SER A 261 16.28 -3.54 26.01
C SER A 261 17.36 -4.36 26.74
N TYR A 262 18.48 -3.74 27.11
CA TYR A 262 19.55 -4.40 27.87
C TYR A 262 19.10 -4.97 29.23
N VAL A 263 18.03 -4.44 29.82
CA VAL A 263 17.43 -4.97 31.06
C VAL A 263 16.50 -6.14 30.75
N GLY A 264 15.76 -6.08 29.64
CA GLY A 264 14.95 -7.19 29.11
C GLY A 264 15.81 -8.42 28.79
N LYS A 265 16.87 -8.27 27.99
CA LYS A 265 17.84 -9.34 27.70
C LYS A 265 18.55 -9.88 28.95
N ALA A 266 18.65 -9.09 30.02
CA ALA A 266 19.16 -9.57 31.31
C ALA A 266 18.10 -10.35 32.13
N ARG A 267 16.81 -10.00 32.01
CA ARG A 267 15.68 -10.76 32.57
C ARG A 267 15.49 -12.08 31.83
N GLU A 268 15.49 -12.07 30.50
CA GLU A 268 15.45 -13.27 29.65
C GLU A 268 16.55 -14.27 30.04
N ALA A 269 17.81 -13.82 30.12
CA ALA A 269 18.92 -14.69 30.54
C ALA A 269 18.74 -15.24 31.97
N VAL A 270 18.10 -14.50 32.87
CA VAL A 270 17.75 -14.94 34.24
C VAL A 270 16.58 -15.93 34.23
N MET A 271 15.57 -15.73 33.39
CA MET A 271 14.43 -16.65 33.23
C MET A 271 14.89 -17.95 32.58
N ALA A 272 15.67 -17.91 31.49
CA ALA A 272 16.28 -19.09 30.88
C ALA A 272 17.16 -19.88 31.88
N LEU A 273 17.91 -19.20 32.75
CA LEU A 273 18.63 -19.83 33.86
C LEU A 273 17.72 -20.53 34.88
N LYS A 274 16.47 -20.09 35.09
CA LYS A 274 15.48 -20.70 35.98
C LYS A 274 14.71 -21.84 35.30
N THR A 275 14.23 -21.65 34.07
CA THR A 275 13.59 -22.68 33.24
C THR A 275 14.47 -23.94 33.12
N ASP A 276 15.78 -23.77 32.93
CA ASP A 276 16.78 -24.86 32.85
C ASP A 276 17.10 -25.53 34.21
N GLN A 277 16.50 -25.07 35.31
CA GLN A 277 16.53 -25.71 36.63
C GLN A 277 15.21 -26.42 36.98
N GLU A 278 14.13 -26.13 36.25
CA GLU A 278 12.77 -26.60 36.53
C GLU A 278 12.30 -27.65 35.51
N LEU A 279 12.66 -27.49 34.24
CA LEU A 279 12.35 -28.41 33.14
C LEU A 279 13.57 -29.24 32.72
N SER A 280 13.34 -30.40 32.11
CA SER A 280 14.41 -31.20 31.49
C SER A 280 14.83 -30.63 30.14
N LYS A 281 16.06 -30.95 29.67
CA LYS A 281 16.56 -30.48 28.36
C LYS A 281 15.68 -30.93 27.22
N ASP A 282 15.30 -32.21 27.20
CA ASP A 282 14.44 -32.76 26.16
C ASP A 282 13.03 -32.14 26.21
N GLU A 283 12.50 -31.86 27.40
CA GLU A 283 11.23 -31.14 27.54
C GLU A 283 11.31 -29.68 27.05
N ILE A 284 12.42 -28.96 27.31
CA ILE A 284 12.65 -27.62 26.76
C ILE A 284 12.73 -27.67 25.23
N LEU A 285 13.44 -28.64 24.65
CA LEU A 285 13.56 -28.81 23.21
C LEU A 285 12.23 -29.18 22.55
N ASN A 286 11.47 -30.10 23.16
CA ASN A 286 10.13 -30.49 22.71
C ASN A 286 9.14 -29.34 22.80
N ARG A 287 9.15 -28.55 23.89
CA ARG A 287 8.33 -27.34 24.03
C ARG A 287 8.72 -26.28 23.00
N TYR A 288 10.01 -26.08 22.73
CA TYR A 288 10.52 -25.18 21.70
C TYR A 288 10.05 -25.60 20.30
N LEU A 289 10.30 -26.84 19.88
CA LEU A 289 9.92 -27.38 18.57
C LEU A 289 8.39 -27.48 18.36
N ASN A 290 7.59 -27.49 19.43
CA ASN A 290 6.13 -27.37 19.37
C ASN A 290 5.60 -25.92 19.44
N THR A 291 6.45 -24.90 19.56
CA THR A 291 6.02 -23.48 19.76
C THR A 291 6.66 -22.50 18.80
N ILE A 292 7.85 -22.79 18.26
CA ILE A 292 8.55 -21.88 17.35
C ILE A 292 7.80 -21.77 16.00
N TYR A 293 7.79 -20.58 15.43
CA TYR A 293 7.22 -20.31 14.11
C TYR A 293 8.18 -20.79 13.02
N PHE A 294 7.64 -21.50 12.02
CA PHE A 294 8.42 -22.05 10.90
C PHE A 294 8.16 -21.33 9.56
N GLY A 295 7.34 -20.26 9.55
CA GLY A 295 6.86 -19.65 8.30
C GLY A 295 5.50 -20.23 7.90
N ARG A 296 4.91 -19.75 6.80
CA ARG A 296 3.67 -20.31 6.21
C ARG A 296 2.48 -20.50 7.18
N GLY A 297 2.40 -19.67 8.23
CA GLY A 297 1.39 -19.81 9.30
C GLY A 297 1.65 -20.95 10.31
N ALA A 298 2.64 -21.80 10.06
CA ALA A 298 2.93 -22.99 10.87
C ALA A 298 3.64 -22.66 12.20
N TYR A 299 2.98 -23.01 13.31
CA TYR A 299 3.59 -22.99 14.64
C TYR A 299 3.84 -24.41 15.14
N GLY A 300 5.11 -24.75 15.31
CA GLY A 300 5.55 -26.09 15.70
C GLY A 300 5.80 -27.04 14.54
N VAL A 301 6.59 -28.07 14.80
CA VAL A 301 7.15 -28.98 13.77
C VAL A 301 6.10 -29.75 12.97
N GLN A 302 4.96 -30.10 13.56
CA GLN A 302 3.88 -30.83 12.86
C GLN A 302 3.29 -29.99 11.73
N GLU A 303 2.89 -28.76 12.05
CA GLU A 303 2.35 -27.81 11.08
C GLU A 303 3.40 -27.41 10.04
N ALA A 304 4.67 -27.35 10.46
CA ALA A 304 5.78 -27.04 9.55
C ALA A 304 6.02 -28.19 8.55
N SER A 305 5.89 -29.45 8.99
CA SER A 305 5.97 -30.62 8.12
C SER A 305 4.85 -30.60 7.07
N GLN A 306 3.63 -30.32 7.49
CA GLN A 306 2.48 -30.18 6.59
C GLN A 306 2.65 -29.00 5.62
N ALA A 307 2.90 -27.79 6.13
CA ALA A 307 2.98 -26.57 5.31
C ALA A 307 4.17 -26.51 4.33
N TYR A 308 5.21 -27.33 4.51
CA TYR A 308 6.35 -27.43 3.59
C TYR A 308 6.35 -28.70 2.73
N PHE A 309 5.77 -29.81 3.17
CA PHE A 309 5.91 -31.12 2.50
C PHE A 309 4.63 -31.98 2.39
N ASP A 310 3.49 -31.57 2.96
CA ASP A 310 2.24 -32.37 3.03
C ASP A 310 2.44 -33.74 3.72
N LYS A 311 3.11 -33.73 4.89
CA LYS A 311 3.50 -34.92 5.66
C LYS A 311 3.33 -34.74 7.16
N ASP A 312 3.10 -35.83 7.88
CA ASP A 312 3.28 -35.87 9.34
C ASP A 312 4.75 -35.69 9.72
N ALA A 313 5.04 -34.93 10.80
CA ALA A 313 6.42 -34.66 11.20
C ALA A 313 7.22 -35.91 11.56
N SER A 314 6.56 -37.02 11.89
CA SER A 314 7.22 -38.30 12.16
C SER A 314 7.83 -38.97 10.90
N GLU A 315 7.48 -38.49 9.70
CA GLU A 315 7.95 -39.00 8.40
C GLU A 315 9.07 -38.15 7.77
N LEU A 316 9.42 -37.00 8.38
CA LEU A 316 10.46 -36.08 7.89
C LEU A 316 11.82 -36.78 7.73
N THR A 317 12.42 -36.63 6.54
CA THR A 317 13.80 -37.06 6.31
C THR A 317 14.82 -36.11 6.96
N ASP A 318 16.08 -36.49 6.99
CA ASP A 318 17.14 -35.67 7.59
C ASP A 318 17.39 -34.37 6.79
N GLU A 319 17.17 -34.42 5.47
CA GLU A 319 17.21 -33.30 4.54
C GLU A 319 16.05 -32.33 4.81
N GLU A 320 14.84 -32.84 5.00
CA GLU A 320 13.62 -32.08 5.29
C GLU A 320 13.70 -31.43 6.69
N ALA A 321 14.14 -32.20 7.69
CA ALA A 321 14.43 -31.72 9.03
C ALA A 321 15.50 -30.61 9.03
N ALA A 322 16.55 -30.74 8.22
CA ALA A 322 17.56 -29.69 8.06
C ALA A 322 16.99 -28.43 7.39
N LEU A 323 15.99 -28.52 6.51
CA LEU A 323 15.34 -27.37 5.88
C LEU A 323 14.39 -26.64 6.85
N LEU A 324 13.54 -27.36 7.59
CA LEU A 324 12.69 -26.75 8.60
C LEU A 324 13.51 -26.00 9.67
N VAL A 325 14.66 -26.55 10.06
CA VAL A 325 15.58 -25.86 10.99
C VAL A 325 16.29 -24.68 10.32
N ALA A 326 16.60 -24.77 9.02
CA ALA A 326 17.26 -23.70 8.27
C ALA A 326 16.45 -22.40 8.19
N VAL A 327 15.12 -22.48 8.17
CA VAL A 327 14.23 -21.29 8.05
C VAL A 327 14.01 -20.55 9.38
N ILE A 328 14.02 -21.25 10.52
CA ILE A 328 13.76 -20.71 11.89
C ILE A 328 14.32 -19.29 12.16
N PRO A 329 15.55 -18.91 11.76
CA PRO A 329 16.11 -17.62 12.15
C PRO A 329 15.52 -16.37 11.45
N ALA A 330 14.71 -16.53 10.39
CA ALA A 330 13.84 -15.51 9.79
C ALA A 330 12.85 -16.18 8.81
N PRO A 331 11.81 -16.87 9.30
CA PRO A 331 11.11 -17.89 8.54
C PRO A 331 10.52 -17.43 7.20
N SER A 332 9.70 -16.38 7.18
CA SER A 332 9.13 -15.87 5.92
C SER A 332 10.17 -15.31 4.95
N ALA A 333 11.37 -14.94 5.43
CA ALA A 333 12.45 -14.42 4.59
C ALA A 333 13.44 -15.49 4.10
N TYR A 334 13.37 -16.71 4.64
CA TYR A 334 14.24 -17.85 4.29
C TYR A 334 13.48 -19.03 3.70
N ASP A 335 12.15 -18.95 3.59
CA ASP A 335 11.32 -19.87 2.81
C ASP A 335 11.88 -20.09 1.38
N PRO A 336 11.99 -21.33 0.88
CA PRO A 336 12.43 -21.60 -0.50
C PRO A 336 11.57 -20.93 -1.57
N ALA A 337 10.27 -20.71 -1.32
CA ALA A 337 9.39 -20.01 -2.25
C ALA A 337 9.72 -18.51 -2.36
N ALA A 338 10.21 -17.90 -1.27
CA ALA A 338 10.63 -16.50 -1.25
C ALA A 338 12.09 -16.30 -1.69
N ASN A 339 12.99 -17.24 -1.33
CA ASN A 339 14.43 -17.10 -1.60
C ASN A 339 15.18 -18.46 -1.66
N PRO A 340 15.08 -19.21 -2.78
CA PRO A 340 15.61 -20.58 -2.86
C PRO A 340 17.14 -20.64 -2.72
N ASP A 341 17.87 -19.70 -3.35
CA ASP A 341 19.32 -19.57 -3.20
C ASP A 341 19.75 -19.39 -1.73
N ARG A 342 18.96 -18.64 -0.94
CA ARG A 342 19.25 -18.37 0.48
C ARG A 342 18.87 -19.54 1.37
N ALA A 343 17.76 -20.22 1.08
CA ALA A 343 17.32 -21.43 1.75
C ALA A 343 18.36 -22.54 1.62
N ALA A 344 18.82 -22.83 0.40
CA ALA A 344 19.88 -23.82 0.13
C ALA A 344 21.17 -23.53 0.92
N GLN A 345 21.62 -22.27 0.96
CA GLN A 345 22.79 -21.86 1.75
C GLN A 345 22.63 -22.00 3.28
N LEU A 346 21.39 -22.02 3.79
CA LEU A 346 21.10 -22.26 5.21
C LEU A 346 20.98 -23.76 5.50
N TRP A 347 20.31 -24.50 4.63
CA TRP A 347 20.22 -25.95 4.66
C TRP A 347 21.61 -26.61 4.70
N THR A 348 22.49 -26.29 3.74
CA THR A 348 23.87 -26.81 3.74
C THR A 348 24.62 -26.46 5.02
N ARG A 349 24.37 -25.29 5.60
CA ARG A 349 24.99 -24.86 6.86
C ARG A 349 24.47 -25.66 8.07
N VAL A 350 23.20 -26.09 8.07
CA VAL A 350 22.65 -26.97 9.11
C VAL A 350 23.31 -28.35 8.99
N VAL A 351 23.35 -28.92 7.79
CA VAL A 351 24.03 -30.20 7.49
C VAL A 351 25.52 -30.15 7.89
N GLU A 352 26.26 -29.12 7.48
CA GLU A 352 27.67 -28.91 7.88
C GLU A 352 27.85 -28.91 9.41
N ARG A 353 26.92 -28.34 10.17
CA ARG A 353 26.98 -28.31 11.64
C ARG A 353 26.63 -29.65 12.27
N GLN A 354 25.68 -30.40 11.69
CA GLN A 354 25.38 -31.76 12.13
C GLN A 354 26.61 -32.67 12.01
N VAL A 355 27.45 -32.46 10.98
CA VAL A 355 28.73 -33.18 10.83
C VAL A 355 29.83 -32.64 11.75
N ASN A 356 30.00 -31.32 11.86
CA ASN A 356 31.21 -30.72 12.48
C ASN A 356 31.06 -30.34 13.96
N ASP A 357 29.88 -29.89 14.40
CA ASP A 357 29.66 -29.35 15.74
C ASP A 357 29.01 -30.38 16.70
N THR A 358 28.07 -31.21 16.22
CA THR A 358 27.42 -32.29 17.01
C THR A 358 27.95 -33.68 16.67
N GLY A 359 28.23 -33.97 15.40
CA GLY A 359 28.59 -35.31 14.92
C GLY A 359 27.38 -36.27 14.85
N THR A 360 26.18 -35.73 14.62
CA THR A 360 24.92 -36.48 14.46
C THR A 360 24.77 -37.06 13.05
N LEU A 361 25.36 -36.41 12.05
CA LEU A 361 25.58 -36.96 10.69
C LEU A 361 27.06 -37.25 10.46
N THR A 362 27.38 -38.27 9.67
CA THR A 362 28.72 -38.42 9.10
C THR A 362 28.88 -37.59 7.84
N ALA A 363 30.14 -37.32 7.47
CA ALA A 363 30.44 -36.62 6.22
C ALA A 363 30.01 -37.39 4.96
N GLN A 364 29.84 -38.73 5.02
CA GLN A 364 29.35 -39.49 3.88
C GLN A 364 27.84 -39.33 3.71
N GLU A 365 27.06 -39.44 4.80
CA GLU A 365 25.62 -39.19 4.75
C GLU A 365 25.34 -37.76 4.27
N ALA A 366 26.07 -36.76 4.79
CA ALA A 366 25.97 -35.37 4.33
C ALA A 366 26.41 -35.11 2.88
N ASP A 367 27.35 -35.91 2.32
CA ASP A 367 27.75 -35.85 0.90
C ASP A 367 26.72 -36.57 -0.02
N GLU A 368 25.81 -37.38 0.55
CA GLU A 368 24.75 -38.13 -0.16
C GLU A 368 23.37 -37.44 -0.11
N MET A 369 23.22 -36.37 0.68
CA MET A 369 21.99 -35.57 0.81
C MET A 369 21.75 -34.60 -0.36
N GLU A 370 20.50 -34.49 -0.81
CA GLU A 370 20.05 -33.48 -1.78
C GLU A 370 19.11 -32.46 -1.10
N PHE A 371 18.99 -31.24 -1.67
CA PHE A 371 18.08 -30.22 -1.12
C PHE A 371 16.62 -30.63 -1.41
N PRO A 372 15.74 -30.72 -0.41
CA PRO A 372 14.40 -31.27 -0.59
C PRO A 372 13.48 -30.28 -1.32
N GLU A 373 12.60 -30.81 -2.17
CA GLU A 373 11.53 -30.03 -2.80
C GLU A 373 10.42 -29.72 -1.77
N THR A 374 9.80 -28.54 -1.88
CA THR A 374 8.70 -28.11 -1.00
C THR A 374 7.45 -27.82 -1.81
N ILE A 375 6.27 -28.06 -1.23
CA ILE A 375 4.99 -27.62 -1.82
C ILE A 375 4.94 -26.08 -1.92
N GLU A 376 4.04 -25.55 -2.75
CA GLU A 376 3.78 -24.10 -2.78
C GLU A 376 3.11 -23.64 -1.45
N PRO A 377 3.45 -22.45 -0.93
CA PRO A 377 2.82 -21.93 0.29
C PRO A 377 1.32 -21.73 0.06
N HIS A 378 0.49 -22.43 0.84
CA HIS A 378 -0.95 -22.22 0.81
C HIS A 378 -1.28 -20.89 1.50
N SER A 379 -1.96 -20.00 0.80
CA SER A 379 -2.61 -18.85 1.42
C SER A 379 -3.96 -19.30 1.97
N ASP A 380 -4.01 -19.62 3.27
CA ASP A 380 -5.26 -19.92 3.96
C ASP A 380 -6.33 -18.84 3.67
N ASN A 381 -7.61 -19.24 3.68
CA ASN A 381 -8.79 -18.43 3.28
C ASN A 381 -9.04 -17.15 4.10
N VAL A 382 -8.10 -16.74 4.95
CA VAL A 382 -8.10 -15.52 5.77
C VAL A 382 -8.13 -14.23 4.94
N GLN A 383 -7.80 -14.31 3.65
CA GLN A 383 -7.89 -13.22 2.67
C GLN A 383 -8.95 -13.48 1.59
N GLY A 384 -9.96 -14.32 1.86
CA GLY A 384 -11.10 -14.48 0.96
C GLY A 384 -11.95 -13.20 0.85
N GLY A 385 -12.70 -13.08 -0.25
CA GLY A 385 -13.60 -11.97 -0.53
C GLY A 385 -12.91 -10.63 -0.79
N THR A 386 -13.68 -9.56 -0.64
CA THR A 386 -13.29 -8.16 -0.92
C THR A 386 -12.33 -7.59 0.12
N ASP A 387 -12.39 -8.03 1.38
CA ASP A 387 -11.53 -7.52 2.46
C ASP A 387 -10.10 -8.07 2.39
N GLY A 388 -9.85 -9.17 1.67
CA GLY A 388 -8.50 -9.66 1.37
C GLY A 388 -7.62 -8.61 0.67
N TYR A 389 -8.22 -7.80 -0.21
CA TYR A 389 -7.56 -6.67 -0.87
C TYR A 389 -7.17 -5.54 0.12
N LEU A 390 -7.96 -5.33 1.17
CA LEU A 390 -7.65 -4.38 2.25
C LEU A 390 -6.49 -4.91 3.09
N LEU A 391 -6.56 -6.17 3.54
CA LEU A 391 -5.51 -6.82 4.32
C LEU A 391 -4.17 -6.83 3.58
N ALA A 392 -4.16 -7.14 2.28
CA ALA A 392 -2.96 -7.08 1.44
C ALA A 392 -2.38 -5.65 1.34
N THR A 393 -3.23 -4.63 1.31
CA THR A 393 -2.81 -3.22 1.30
C THR A 393 -2.25 -2.79 2.65
N VAL A 394 -2.91 -3.14 3.76
CA VAL A 394 -2.42 -2.92 5.14
C VAL A 394 -1.06 -3.61 5.35
N ARG A 395 -0.90 -4.87 4.91
CA ARG A 395 0.41 -5.57 4.95
C ARG A 395 1.48 -4.79 4.20
N SER A 396 1.18 -4.33 2.98
CA SER A 396 2.11 -3.57 2.15
C SER A 396 2.55 -2.25 2.80
N GLU A 397 1.64 -1.54 3.47
CA GLU A 397 1.97 -0.33 4.24
C GLU A 397 2.82 -0.64 5.48
N LEU A 398 2.53 -1.71 6.22
CA LEU A 398 3.35 -2.14 7.37
C LEU A 398 4.78 -2.52 6.94
N GLU A 399 4.93 -3.24 5.84
CA GLU A 399 6.24 -3.60 5.28
C GLU A 399 7.01 -2.35 4.79
N ALA A 400 6.32 -1.35 4.22
CA ALA A 400 6.91 -0.06 3.86
C ALA A 400 7.37 0.76 5.09
N GLN A 401 6.67 0.65 6.23
CA GLN A 401 7.11 1.21 7.52
C GLN A 401 8.25 0.40 8.18
N GLY A 402 8.65 -0.72 7.58
CA GLY A 402 9.80 -1.52 8.00
C GLY A 402 9.49 -2.63 9.02
N PHE A 403 8.23 -2.97 9.23
CA PHE A 403 7.86 -4.21 9.93
C PHE A 403 8.23 -5.41 9.03
N THR A 404 8.79 -6.47 9.61
CA THR A 404 9.05 -7.71 8.85
C THR A 404 7.79 -8.58 8.73
N ALA A 405 7.70 -9.40 7.68
CA ALA A 405 6.61 -10.36 7.53
C ALA A 405 6.46 -11.31 8.76
N ASP A 406 7.57 -11.70 9.39
CA ASP A 406 7.56 -12.47 10.64
C ASP A 406 6.96 -11.68 11.81
N GLU A 407 7.25 -10.38 11.93
CA GLU A 407 6.61 -9.51 12.94
C GLU A 407 5.12 -9.30 12.64
N ILE A 408 4.74 -9.07 11.38
CA ILE A 408 3.34 -8.91 10.96
C ILE A 408 2.54 -10.20 11.25
N ASN A 409 3.10 -11.39 10.99
CA ASN A 409 2.41 -12.66 11.19
C ASN A 409 2.42 -13.15 12.66
N THR A 410 3.41 -12.77 13.47
CA THR A 410 3.65 -13.35 14.81
C THR A 410 3.71 -12.36 15.98
N GLY A 411 3.59 -11.04 15.71
CA GLY A 411 3.80 -9.98 16.70
C GLY A 411 2.61 -9.66 17.61
N GLY A 412 1.42 -10.20 17.33
CA GLY A 412 0.21 -9.94 18.11
C GLY A 412 -0.30 -8.51 18.02
N PHE A 413 0.02 -7.77 16.95
CA PHE A 413 -0.33 -6.35 16.91
C PHE A 413 -1.84 -6.12 16.77
N THR A 414 -2.32 -5.03 17.37
CA THR A 414 -3.62 -4.43 17.03
C THR A 414 -3.36 -3.33 16.01
N VAL A 415 -3.79 -3.55 14.77
CA VAL A 415 -3.65 -2.61 13.66
C VAL A 415 -4.99 -1.92 13.44
N ILE A 416 -5.04 -0.59 13.58
CA ILE A 416 -6.24 0.20 13.30
C ILE A 416 -6.11 0.79 11.89
N SER A 417 -7.06 0.48 11.02
CA SER A 417 -7.10 1.02 9.66
C SER A 417 -7.93 2.32 9.58
N THR A 418 -7.86 3.00 8.43
CA THR A 418 -8.70 4.17 8.13
C THR A 418 -10.04 3.83 7.48
N ILE A 419 -10.27 2.57 7.10
CA ILE A 419 -11.46 2.12 6.38
C ILE A 419 -12.68 2.27 7.29
N ASP A 420 -13.69 3.01 6.83
CA ASP A 420 -14.96 3.13 7.53
C ASP A 420 -15.83 1.93 7.12
N PRO A 421 -16.36 1.14 8.07
CA PRO A 421 -17.03 -0.11 7.75
C PRO A 421 -18.32 0.09 6.94
N SER A 422 -19.02 1.21 7.15
CA SER A 422 -20.22 1.53 6.37
C SER A 422 -19.87 2.06 4.98
N ILE A 423 -18.80 2.84 4.85
CA ILE A 423 -18.31 3.26 3.52
C ILE A 423 -17.82 2.04 2.73
N GLN A 424 -17.17 1.06 3.39
CA GLN A 424 -16.75 -0.19 2.76
C GLN A 424 -17.95 -1.05 2.32
N GLU A 425 -18.94 -1.27 3.19
CA GLU A 425 -20.20 -1.97 2.87
C GLU A 425 -20.89 -1.34 1.64
N ASN A 426 -21.07 -0.01 1.65
CA ASN A 426 -21.61 0.73 0.51
C ASN A 426 -20.74 0.66 -0.75
N THR A 427 -19.41 0.50 -0.60
CA THR A 427 -18.45 0.39 -1.69
C THR A 427 -18.51 -0.98 -2.38
N VAL A 428 -18.72 -2.05 -1.62
CA VAL A 428 -18.93 -3.41 -2.14
C VAL A 428 -20.32 -3.53 -2.78
N ALA A 429 -21.38 -3.16 -2.06
CA ALA A 429 -22.76 -3.27 -2.53
C ALA A 429 -22.99 -2.55 -3.87
N ALA A 430 -22.43 -1.36 -4.06
CA ALA A 430 -22.55 -0.59 -5.31
C ALA A 430 -21.90 -1.26 -6.54
N VAL A 431 -21.05 -2.27 -6.36
CA VAL A 431 -20.47 -3.10 -7.44
C VAL A 431 -21.22 -4.42 -7.60
N GLU A 432 -21.74 -4.99 -6.50
CA GLU A 432 -22.62 -6.18 -6.52
C GLU A 432 -24.00 -5.89 -7.12
N GLU A 433 -24.50 -4.65 -7.03
CA GLU A 433 -25.72 -4.16 -7.71
C GLU A 433 -25.61 -4.12 -9.25
N LEU A 434 -24.45 -4.44 -9.84
CA LEU A 434 -24.30 -4.50 -11.29
C LEU A 434 -25.06 -5.71 -11.89
N PRO A 435 -25.70 -5.57 -13.06
CA PRO A 435 -26.44 -6.65 -13.71
C PRO A 435 -25.67 -7.97 -13.85
N GLU A 436 -26.36 -9.08 -13.58
CA GLU A 436 -25.83 -10.47 -13.61
C GLU A 436 -25.22 -10.88 -14.96
N ASP A 437 -25.55 -10.19 -16.06
CA ASP A 437 -24.96 -10.44 -17.38
C ASP A 437 -23.60 -9.76 -17.60
N ARG A 438 -23.02 -9.12 -16.56
CA ARG A 438 -21.65 -8.59 -16.57
C ARG A 438 -20.64 -9.70 -16.83
N PRO A 439 -19.88 -9.67 -17.94
CA PRO A 439 -18.79 -10.62 -18.18
C PRO A 439 -17.71 -10.51 -17.09
N GLU A 440 -17.17 -11.65 -16.66
CA GLU A 440 -16.12 -11.75 -15.64
C GLU A 440 -14.93 -10.80 -15.93
N ARG A 441 -14.51 -10.71 -17.20
CA ARG A 441 -13.41 -9.83 -17.64
C ARG A 441 -13.75 -8.33 -17.60
N ASN A 442 -15.00 -7.89 -17.43
CA ASN A 442 -15.30 -6.48 -17.17
C ASN A 442 -15.00 -6.16 -15.69
N ARG A 443 -13.74 -5.82 -15.43
CA ARG A 443 -13.19 -5.50 -14.11
C ARG A 443 -13.61 -4.12 -13.62
N VAL A 444 -13.64 -3.96 -12.31
CA VAL A 444 -14.05 -2.74 -11.60
C VAL A 444 -13.07 -2.49 -10.46
N GLY A 445 -12.53 -1.28 -10.38
CA GLY A 445 -11.81 -0.79 -9.21
C GLY A 445 -12.49 0.46 -8.66
N THR A 446 -12.63 0.55 -7.34
CA THR A 446 -13.14 1.74 -6.64
C THR A 446 -12.25 2.12 -5.45
N VAL A 447 -12.04 3.42 -5.26
CA VAL A 447 -11.36 3.97 -4.07
C VAL A 447 -12.12 5.21 -3.58
N THR A 448 -12.46 5.23 -2.30
CA THR A 448 -13.06 6.38 -1.60
C THR A 448 -12.08 6.92 -0.55
N MET A 449 -11.83 8.24 -0.55
CA MET A 449 -10.85 8.93 0.31
C MET A 449 -11.43 10.18 0.97
N GLU A 450 -10.89 10.55 2.13
CA GLU A 450 -11.14 11.86 2.75
C GLU A 450 -10.06 12.89 2.32
N PRO A 451 -10.39 13.95 1.55
CA PRO A 451 -9.39 14.89 1.00
C PRO A 451 -8.69 15.78 2.03
N ARG A 452 -9.14 15.78 3.28
CA ARG A 452 -8.57 16.59 4.37
C ARG A 452 -7.40 15.88 5.07
N THR A 453 -7.34 14.57 4.96
CA THR A 453 -6.41 13.69 5.69
C THR A 453 -5.56 12.85 4.74
N GLY A 454 -6.12 12.39 3.61
CA GLY A 454 -5.51 11.34 2.76
C GLY A 454 -6.01 9.94 3.12
N ALA A 455 -6.78 9.80 4.20
CA ALA A 455 -7.30 8.54 4.70
C ALA A 455 -8.20 7.85 3.66
N ILE A 456 -7.86 6.60 3.30
CA ILE A 456 -8.71 5.74 2.47
C ILE A 456 -9.88 5.26 3.34
N ARG A 457 -11.11 5.48 2.90
CA ARG A 457 -12.34 5.16 3.66
C ARG A 457 -13.07 3.92 3.14
N GLY A 458 -12.81 3.51 1.90
CA GLY A 458 -13.33 2.27 1.31
C GLY A 458 -12.64 1.96 -0.02
N MET A 459 -12.54 0.68 -0.38
CA MET A 459 -11.89 0.20 -1.60
C MET A 459 -12.49 -1.12 -2.07
N TYR A 460 -12.74 -1.25 -3.38
CA TYR A 460 -13.03 -2.53 -4.04
C TYR A 460 -11.87 -2.89 -4.98
N GLY A 461 -11.17 -3.99 -4.70
CA GLY A 461 -10.05 -4.47 -5.53
C GLY A 461 -10.43 -5.58 -6.53
N GLY A 462 -11.63 -6.15 -6.40
CA GLY A 462 -12.13 -7.31 -7.13
C GLY A 462 -13.08 -8.13 -6.22
N PRO A 463 -13.69 -9.21 -6.71
CA PRO A 463 -14.71 -9.95 -5.98
C PRO A 463 -14.14 -10.81 -4.84
N ASP A 464 -13.03 -11.49 -5.09
CA ASP A 464 -12.32 -12.35 -4.15
C ASP A 464 -10.81 -12.21 -4.41
N TYR A 465 -9.98 -12.11 -3.37
CA TYR A 465 -8.53 -11.91 -3.50
C TYR A 465 -7.72 -13.22 -3.65
N VAL A 466 -8.28 -14.37 -3.25
CA VAL A 466 -7.67 -15.69 -3.47
C VAL A 466 -7.87 -16.14 -4.92
N GLU A 467 -9.07 -15.92 -5.48
CA GLU A 467 -9.34 -16.15 -6.92
C GLU A 467 -8.69 -15.07 -7.81
N GLN A 468 -8.56 -13.83 -7.31
CA GLN A 468 -7.97 -12.71 -8.03
C GLN A 468 -6.99 -11.89 -7.15
N GLY A 469 -5.75 -12.35 -6.98
CA GLY A 469 -4.73 -11.61 -6.23
C GLY A 469 -4.30 -10.25 -6.81
N GLN A 470 -4.75 -9.91 -8.02
CA GLN A 470 -4.52 -8.62 -8.69
C GLN A 470 -5.57 -7.59 -8.22
N ASN A 471 -5.13 -6.57 -7.47
CA ASN A 471 -5.98 -5.49 -6.98
C ASN A 471 -6.28 -4.45 -8.07
N ASP A 472 -7.51 -4.43 -8.56
CA ASP A 472 -7.96 -3.54 -9.64
C ASP A 472 -8.04 -2.06 -9.27
N SER A 473 -7.88 -1.72 -7.99
CA SER A 473 -7.83 -0.34 -7.51
C SER A 473 -6.42 0.23 -7.35
N THR A 474 -5.46 -0.59 -6.89
CA THR A 474 -4.10 -0.13 -6.54
C THR A 474 -3.01 -0.61 -7.51
N GLN A 475 -3.23 -1.70 -8.25
CA GLN A 475 -2.24 -2.32 -9.12
C GLN A 475 -2.63 -2.26 -10.60
N SER A 476 -3.91 -2.46 -10.94
CA SER A 476 -4.35 -2.43 -12.34
C SER A 476 -4.35 -1.02 -12.92
N ARG A 477 -3.92 -0.91 -14.17
CA ARG A 477 -3.76 0.34 -14.92
C ARG A 477 -4.61 0.31 -16.17
N MET A 478 -5.41 1.35 -16.39
CA MET A 478 -6.34 1.45 -17.52
C MET A 478 -6.37 2.88 -18.07
N GLN A 479 -6.56 3.06 -19.38
CA GLN A 479 -6.48 4.38 -20.01
C GLN A 479 -7.44 5.39 -19.36
N ALA A 480 -6.92 6.53 -18.90
CA ALA A 480 -7.71 7.60 -18.27
C ALA A 480 -8.82 8.13 -19.19
N GLY A 481 -8.53 8.17 -20.49
CA GLY A 481 -9.43 8.76 -21.47
C GLY A 481 -9.80 10.21 -21.10
N SER A 482 -11.07 10.56 -21.29
CA SER A 482 -11.57 11.91 -21.00
C SER A 482 -11.47 12.42 -19.55
N THR A 483 -10.99 11.67 -18.54
CA THR A 483 -10.62 12.28 -17.23
C THR A 483 -9.33 13.10 -17.31
N PHE A 484 -8.41 12.78 -18.22
CA PHE A 484 -7.10 13.42 -18.36
C PHE A 484 -7.20 14.92 -18.73
N LYS A 485 -8.33 15.33 -19.30
CA LYS A 485 -8.72 16.74 -19.52
C LYS A 485 -8.67 17.59 -18.26
N THR A 486 -8.78 17.01 -17.07
CA THR A 486 -8.64 17.73 -15.80
C THR A 486 -7.22 18.28 -15.61
N PHE A 487 -6.19 17.58 -16.10
CA PHE A 487 -4.82 18.09 -16.08
C PHE A 487 -4.67 19.30 -17.03
N THR A 488 -5.17 19.21 -18.26
CA THR A 488 -5.16 20.34 -19.22
C THR A 488 -5.99 21.53 -18.74
N LEU A 489 -7.11 21.29 -18.04
CA LEU A 489 -7.91 22.33 -17.38
C LEU A 489 -7.09 23.08 -16.33
N ILE A 490 -6.38 22.36 -15.47
CA ILE A 490 -5.55 22.93 -14.41
C ILE A 490 -4.35 23.65 -15.01
N ALA A 491 -3.61 23.02 -15.93
CA ALA A 491 -2.50 23.65 -16.65
C ALA A 491 -2.93 24.94 -17.41
N ALA A 492 -4.15 25.00 -17.94
CA ALA A 492 -4.70 26.22 -18.54
C ALA A 492 -5.03 27.32 -17.50
N LEU A 493 -5.52 26.96 -16.31
CA LEU A 493 -5.70 27.88 -15.19
C LEU A 493 -4.35 28.38 -14.66
N GLU A 494 -3.33 27.53 -14.59
CA GLU A 494 -1.94 27.86 -14.19
C GLU A 494 -1.21 28.75 -15.21
N ASP A 495 -1.49 28.58 -16.51
CA ASP A 495 -1.03 29.50 -17.57
C ASP A 495 -1.89 30.79 -17.63
N GLY A 496 -2.98 30.87 -16.85
CA GLY A 496 -3.77 32.07 -16.59
C GLY A 496 -5.01 32.25 -17.46
N TYR A 497 -5.47 31.22 -18.16
CA TYR A 497 -6.74 31.25 -18.90
C TYR A 497 -7.94 31.13 -17.94
N PRO A 498 -8.84 32.12 -17.86
CA PRO A 498 -10.03 31.99 -17.01
C PRO A 498 -11.03 30.97 -17.58
N LEU A 499 -11.98 30.52 -16.77
CA LEU A 499 -13.06 29.61 -17.18
C LEU A 499 -13.95 30.17 -18.31
N SER A 500 -13.93 31.49 -18.51
CA SER A 500 -14.60 32.24 -19.59
C SER A 500 -13.78 32.31 -20.90
N SER A 501 -12.55 31.81 -20.94
CA SER A 501 -11.73 31.70 -22.15
C SER A 501 -12.45 30.91 -23.24
N SER A 502 -12.32 31.33 -24.51
CA SER A 502 -13.16 30.82 -25.60
C SER A 502 -12.39 29.99 -26.63
N TRP A 503 -12.87 28.76 -26.84
CA TRP A 503 -12.25 27.70 -27.65
C TRP A 503 -13.24 27.21 -28.70
N ASP A 504 -12.77 26.72 -29.86
CA ASP A 504 -13.64 26.26 -30.94
C ASP A 504 -13.89 24.74 -30.85
N GLY A 505 -15.13 24.40 -30.52
CA GLY A 505 -15.64 23.05 -30.26
C GLY A 505 -16.45 22.45 -31.42
N ASN A 506 -16.24 22.87 -32.66
CA ASN A 506 -16.81 22.21 -33.85
C ASN A 506 -16.10 20.86 -34.14
N SER A 507 -16.71 20.00 -34.96
CA SER A 507 -16.26 18.62 -35.23
C SER A 507 -16.64 18.15 -36.65
N PRO A 508 -15.76 17.42 -37.39
CA PRO A 508 -14.38 17.08 -37.07
C PRO A 508 -13.46 18.30 -37.14
N LYS A 509 -12.32 18.26 -36.43
CA LYS A 509 -11.30 19.31 -36.48
C LYS A 509 -9.92 18.71 -36.68
N SER A 510 -9.16 19.25 -37.63
CA SER A 510 -7.78 18.84 -37.91
C SER A 510 -6.79 19.81 -37.26
N PHE A 511 -5.80 19.25 -36.57
CA PHE A 511 -4.76 19.96 -35.83
C PHE A 511 -3.38 19.79 -36.50
N PRO A 512 -2.32 20.48 -36.04
CA PRO A 512 -0.97 20.29 -36.53
C PRO A 512 -0.54 18.82 -36.53
N GLY A 513 0.36 18.44 -37.44
CA GLY A 513 0.72 17.04 -37.69
C GLY A 513 -0.34 16.23 -38.47
N GLY A 514 -1.53 16.78 -38.72
CA GLY A 514 -2.63 16.08 -39.40
C GLY A 514 -3.54 15.30 -38.44
N TRP A 515 -3.36 15.47 -37.13
CA TRP A 515 -4.20 14.84 -36.10
C TRP A 515 -5.66 15.29 -36.25
N GLN A 516 -6.56 14.36 -36.57
CA GLN A 516 -7.99 14.61 -36.67
C GLN A 516 -8.68 14.24 -35.35
N VAL A 517 -9.33 15.22 -34.73
CA VAL A 517 -10.08 15.04 -33.48
C VAL A 517 -11.57 15.17 -33.77
N ASN A 518 -12.32 14.21 -33.24
CA ASN A 518 -13.78 14.13 -33.34
C ASN A 518 -14.40 14.34 -31.96
N ASN A 519 -15.50 15.08 -31.86
CA ASN A 519 -16.33 15.09 -30.65
C ASN A 519 -17.19 13.81 -30.59
N PHE A 520 -17.72 13.50 -29.40
CA PHE A 520 -18.69 12.42 -29.25
C PHE A 520 -19.90 12.66 -30.17
N ASN A 521 -20.32 11.61 -30.89
CA ASN A 521 -21.32 11.67 -31.96
C ASN A 521 -21.07 12.73 -33.05
N ASN A 522 -19.81 13.16 -33.26
CA ASN A 522 -19.42 14.26 -34.16
C ASN A 522 -20.18 15.57 -33.91
N THR A 523 -20.53 15.85 -32.65
CA THR A 523 -21.35 17.03 -32.30
C THR A 523 -20.59 18.34 -32.46
N ASP A 524 -21.14 19.29 -33.22
CA ASP A 524 -20.70 20.68 -33.26
C ASP A 524 -21.20 21.47 -32.05
N TYR A 525 -20.32 22.23 -31.40
CA TYR A 525 -20.66 23.12 -30.29
C TYR A 525 -20.38 24.61 -30.54
N GLY A 526 -19.83 24.98 -31.71
CA GLY A 526 -19.39 26.35 -31.98
C GLY A 526 -18.25 26.79 -31.06
N ARG A 527 -18.09 28.11 -30.87
CA ARG A 527 -17.18 28.64 -29.84
C ARG A 527 -17.80 28.51 -28.45
N VAL A 528 -17.14 27.75 -27.59
CA VAL A 528 -17.55 27.47 -26.21
C VAL A 528 -16.60 28.15 -25.23
N THR A 529 -17.01 28.28 -23.96
CA THR A 529 -16.10 28.63 -22.86
C THR A 529 -15.37 27.38 -22.36
N LEU A 530 -14.20 27.54 -21.71
CA LEU A 530 -13.50 26.43 -21.04
C LEU A 530 -14.41 25.71 -20.02
N LYS A 531 -15.23 26.47 -19.29
CA LYS A 531 -16.27 25.90 -18.40
C LYS A 531 -17.21 24.97 -19.15
N ARG A 532 -17.75 25.40 -20.30
CA ARG A 532 -18.67 24.60 -21.14
C ARG A 532 -17.97 23.41 -21.82
N ALA A 533 -16.70 23.57 -22.22
CA ALA A 533 -15.88 22.49 -22.73
C ALA A 533 -15.69 21.39 -21.68
N THR A 534 -15.51 21.76 -20.41
CA THR A 534 -15.46 20.83 -19.26
C THR A 534 -16.81 20.16 -19.05
N THR A 535 -17.90 20.94 -18.96
CA THR A 535 -19.28 20.44 -18.78
C THR A 535 -19.63 19.30 -19.75
N SER A 536 -19.38 19.47 -21.05
CA SER A 536 -19.72 18.47 -22.08
C SER A 536 -18.52 17.67 -22.60
N SER A 537 -17.37 17.72 -21.92
CA SER A 537 -16.16 16.95 -22.25
C SER A 537 -15.67 17.11 -23.70
N ILE A 538 -15.83 18.29 -24.29
CA ILE A 538 -15.69 18.56 -25.73
C ILE A 538 -14.24 18.32 -26.20
N ASN A 539 -14.01 17.32 -27.04
CA ASN A 539 -12.68 16.88 -27.49
C ASN A 539 -11.94 17.99 -28.26
N THR A 540 -12.58 18.61 -29.25
CA THR A 540 -11.92 19.56 -30.15
C THR A 540 -11.56 20.88 -29.47
N ALA A 541 -12.37 21.35 -28.52
CA ALA A 541 -12.04 22.50 -27.69
C ALA A 541 -10.85 22.23 -26.74
N TYR A 542 -10.77 21.01 -26.19
CA TYR A 542 -9.66 20.60 -25.31
C TYR A 542 -8.35 20.36 -26.07
N ALA A 543 -8.40 19.81 -27.29
CA ALA A 543 -7.24 19.70 -28.16
C ALA A 543 -6.66 21.08 -28.53
N GLU A 544 -7.52 22.07 -28.83
CA GLU A 544 -7.09 23.46 -29.05
C GLU A 544 -6.45 24.07 -27.79
N ALA A 545 -7.03 23.84 -26.60
CA ALA A 545 -6.47 24.30 -25.34
C ALA A 545 -5.09 23.69 -25.05
N ASN A 546 -4.94 22.37 -25.21
CA ASN A 546 -3.69 21.64 -24.98
C ASN A 546 -2.55 22.17 -25.86
N ILE A 547 -2.83 22.36 -27.16
CA ILE A 547 -1.87 22.91 -28.13
C ILE A 547 -1.55 24.39 -27.83
N ALA A 548 -2.48 25.15 -27.26
CA ALA A 548 -2.26 26.56 -26.91
C ALA A 548 -1.42 26.77 -25.63
N ILE A 549 -1.45 25.83 -24.68
CA ILE A 549 -0.65 25.88 -23.45
C ILE A 549 0.70 25.15 -23.57
N GLY A 550 0.81 24.20 -24.50
CA GLY A 550 1.93 23.25 -24.60
C GLY A 550 1.56 21.90 -23.96
N PRO A 551 1.46 20.80 -24.73
CA PRO A 551 1.05 19.49 -24.19
C PRO A 551 1.95 18.95 -23.08
N GLU A 552 3.22 19.34 -23.09
CA GLU A 552 4.19 19.05 -22.03
C GLU A 552 3.73 19.61 -20.68
N ARG A 553 3.00 20.74 -20.65
CA ARG A 553 2.44 21.27 -19.39
C ARG A 553 1.30 20.43 -18.84
N THR A 554 0.50 19.81 -19.71
CA THR A 554 -0.50 18.83 -19.24
C THR A 554 0.20 17.64 -18.57
N GLN A 555 1.36 17.22 -19.08
CA GLN A 555 2.19 16.18 -18.47
C GLN A 555 2.81 16.65 -17.14
N GLU A 556 3.42 17.84 -17.09
CA GLU A 556 4.00 18.45 -15.88
C GLU A 556 2.96 18.61 -14.76
N THR A 557 1.77 19.15 -15.08
CA THR A 557 0.66 19.31 -14.11
C THR A 557 0.12 17.95 -13.64
N ALA A 558 0.14 16.90 -14.47
CA ALA A 558 -0.28 15.56 -14.05
C ALA A 558 0.70 14.92 -13.04
N ILE A 559 2.00 15.08 -13.28
CA ILE A 559 3.06 14.63 -12.35
C ILE A 559 3.00 15.43 -11.05
N ALA A 560 2.85 16.77 -11.14
CA ALA A 560 2.74 17.65 -9.97
C ALA A 560 1.51 17.35 -9.09
N LEU A 561 0.46 16.72 -9.63
CA LEU A 561 -0.75 16.33 -8.92
C LEU A 561 -0.72 14.92 -8.32
N GLY A 562 0.35 14.15 -8.54
CA GLY A 562 0.56 12.84 -7.91
C GLY A 562 0.79 11.67 -8.86
N LEU A 563 0.59 11.81 -10.19
CA LEU A 563 0.85 10.68 -11.10
C LEU A 563 2.36 10.38 -11.20
N PRO A 564 2.79 9.10 -11.06
CA PRO A 564 4.20 8.73 -11.25
C PRO A 564 4.74 9.11 -12.64
N GLU A 565 6.00 9.57 -12.71
CA GLU A 565 6.68 9.94 -13.96
C GLU A 565 6.74 8.79 -14.98
N ASP A 566 6.66 7.54 -14.52
CA ASP A 566 6.68 6.31 -15.32
C ASP A 566 5.29 5.71 -15.59
N THR A 567 4.21 6.46 -15.31
CA THR A 567 2.83 6.08 -15.66
C THR A 567 2.75 5.71 -17.16
N PRO A 568 2.31 4.50 -17.54
CA PRO A 568 2.27 4.08 -18.95
C PRO A 568 1.44 5.04 -19.79
N GLY A 569 1.97 5.48 -20.93
CA GLY A 569 1.29 6.43 -21.84
C GLY A 569 1.25 7.89 -21.35
N LEU A 570 1.93 8.24 -20.25
CA LEU A 570 2.10 9.63 -19.81
C LEU A 570 3.17 10.33 -20.66
N ASP A 571 2.74 10.85 -21.81
CA ASP A 571 3.60 11.56 -22.77
C ASP A 571 3.33 13.08 -22.83
N GLY A 572 4.23 13.80 -23.52
CA GLY A 572 4.13 15.22 -23.82
C GLY A 572 3.61 15.52 -25.23
N GLU A 573 2.91 14.58 -25.88
CA GLU A 573 2.36 14.78 -27.22
C GLU A 573 0.96 15.41 -27.18
N ALA A 574 0.55 16.06 -28.26
CA ALA A 574 -0.73 16.79 -28.33
C ALA A 574 -1.97 15.93 -28.03
N SER A 575 -1.87 14.61 -28.23
CA SER A 575 -2.89 13.60 -27.93
C SER A 575 -3.11 13.33 -26.44
N ASN A 576 -2.18 13.67 -25.54
CA ASN A 576 -2.26 13.29 -24.13
C ASN A 576 -3.57 13.74 -23.46
N VAL A 577 -4.11 14.91 -23.81
CA VAL A 577 -5.41 15.46 -23.38
C VAL A 577 -6.63 14.54 -23.64
N LEU A 578 -6.53 13.58 -24.56
CA LEU A 578 -7.59 12.58 -24.78
C LEU A 578 -7.44 11.35 -23.87
N GLY A 579 -6.34 11.23 -23.14
CA GLY A 579 -6.10 10.25 -22.07
C GLY A 579 -5.47 8.94 -22.53
N SER A 580 -4.33 9.04 -23.24
CA SER A 580 -3.46 7.91 -23.57
C SER A 580 -2.77 7.28 -22.36
N ALA A 581 -2.62 8.04 -21.27
CA ALA A 581 -2.01 7.58 -20.02
C ALA A 581 -2.93 6.63 -19.24
N SER A 582 -2.33 5.61 -18.62
CA SER A 582 -3.02 4.56 -17.85
C SER A 582 -2.64 4.59 -16.36
N PRO A 583 -3.27 5.46 -15.55
CA PRO A 583 -3.12 5.48 -14.11
C PRO A 583 -3.90 4.34 -13.43
N THR A 584 -3.68 4.15 -12.13
CA THR A 584 -4.52 3.30 -11.25
C THR A 584 -5.74 4.07 -10.73
N VAL A 585 -6.67 3.38 -10.07
CA VAL A 585 -7.87 4.03 -9.49
C VAL A 585 -7.49 4.87 -8.27
N LEU A 586 -6.53 4.42 -7.47
CA LEU A 586 -5.95 5.16 -6.33
C LEU A 586 -5.25 6.45 -6.77
N GLU A 587 -4.36 6.39 -7.76
CA GLU A 587 -3.67 7.58 -8.29
C GLU A 587 -4.66 8.66 -8.75
N MET A 588 -5.75 8.24 -9.41
CA MET A 588 -6.83 9.15 -9.82
C MET A 588 -7.66 9.68 -8.63
N ALA A 589 -7.77 8.93 -7.53
CA ALA A 589 -8.39 9.40 -6.30
C ALA A 589 -7.52 10.46 -5.60
N GLU A 590 -6.20 10.26 -5.51
CA GLU A 590 -5.23 11.22 -4.93
C GLU A 590 -5.18 12.55 -5.70
N VAL A 591 -5.20 12.50 -7.03
CA VAL A 591 -5.29 13.69 -7.89
C VAL A 591 -6.56 14.49 -7.59
N TYR A 592 -7.72 13.84 -7.46
CA TYR A 592 -8.99 14.55 -7.23
C TYR A 592 -9.17 14.95 -5.75
N SER A 593 -8.56 14.20 -4.82
CA SER A 593 -8.37 14.57 -3.41
C SER A 593 -7.61 15.89 -3.29
N THR A 594 -6.52 16.03 -4.04
CA THR A 594 -5.70 17.26 -4.12
C THR A 594 -6.47 18.47 -4.66
N ILE A 595 -7.40 18.27 -5.60
CA ILE A 595 -8.29 19.34 -6.07
C ILE A 595 -9.32 19.70 -4.98
N ALA A 596 -9.97 18.68 -4.39
CA ALA A 596 -11.00 18.84 -3.35
C ALA A 596 -10.47 19.48 -2.06
N SER A 597 -9.19 19.28 -1.74
CA SER A 597 -8.50 19.85 -0.58
C SER A 597 -8.09 21.33 -0.74
N GLY A 598 -8.32 21.92 -1.91
CA GLY A 598 -7.88 23.27 -2.25
C GLY A 598 -6.41 23.36 -2.66
N GLY A 599 -5.87 22.31 -3.29
CA GLY A 599 -4.52 22.28 -3.86
C GLY A 599 -3.44 21.66 -2.98
N ILE A 600 -3.83 20.89 -1.96
CA ILE A 600 -2.90 20.24 -1.02
C ILE A 600 -2.92 18.72 -1.23
N HIS A 601 -1.84 18.19 -1.78
CA HIS A 601 -1.64 16.75 -1.94
C HIS A 601 -1.31 16.10 -0.59
N ARG A 602 -1.96 14.97 -0.34
CA ARG A 602 -1.68 14.04 0.76
C ARG A 602 -1.75 12.63 0.17
N PRO A 603 -0.72 11.79 0.34
CA PRO A 603 -0.76 10.40 -0.12
C PRO A 603 -1.95 9.65 0.48
N GLY A 604 -2.45 8.65 -0.26
CA GLY A 604 -3.35 7.66 0.29
C GLY A 604 -2.67 6.82 1.36
N TYR A 605 -3.38 6.59 2.47
CA TYR A 605 -2.95 5.66 3.51
C TYR A 605 -4.15 4.88 4.06
N MET A 606 -3.89 3.65 4.51
CA MET A 606 -4.85 2.73 5.09
C MET A 606 -4.54 2.40 6.54
N VAL A 607 -3.27 2.51 7.00
CA VAL A 607 -2.87 2.22 8.39
C VAL A 607 -2.81 3.50 9.23
N GLU A 608 -3.74 3.65 10.17
CA GLU A 608 -3.79 4.77 11.11
C GLU A 608 -2.85 4.55 12.30
N SER A 609 -2.87 3.36 12.93
CA SER A 609 -1.98 3.04 14.06
C SER A 609 -1.72 1.53 14.23
N VAL A 610 -0.67 1.21 15.00
CA VAL A 610 -0.27 -0.16 15.38
C VAL A 610 0.12 -0.19 16.85
N GLU A 611 -0.52 -1.04 17.64
CA GLU A 611 -0.21 -1.28 19.07
C GLU A 611 0.27 -2.72 19.31
N GLN A 612 1.14 -2.90 20.31
CA GLN A 612 1.56 -4.22 20.81
C GLN A 612 0.55 -4.82 21.81
N PRO A 613 0.61 -6.14 22.08
CA PRO A 613 -0.15 -6.81 23.15
C PRO A 613 -0.06 -6.17 24.56
N ASP A 614 0.97 -5.37 24.84
CA ASP A 614 1.11 -4.64 26.11
C ASP A 614 0.42 -3.26 26.11
N GLY A 615 -0.30 -2.91 25.05
CA GLY A 615 -0.96 -1.61 24.86
C GLY A 615 0.02 -0.47 24.54
N SER A 616 1.23 -0.77 24.06
CA SER A 616 2.18 0.25 23.61
C SER A 616 2.16 0.43 22.08
N MET A 617 1.88 1.67 21.67
CA MET A 617 1.92 2.13 20.29
C MET A 617 3.33 1.99 19.69
N VAL A 618 3.42 1.30 18.55
CA VAL A 618 4.64 1.11 17.74
C VAL A 618 4.66 2.06 16.55
N TYR A 619 3.52 2.25 15.91
CA TYR A 619 3.32 3.15 14.77
C TYR A 619 2.03 3.95 14.93
N GLN A 620 2.04 5.16 14.38
CA GLN A 620 0.91 6.07 14.22
C GLN A 620 1.20 6.87 12.94
N HIS A 621 0.21 7.08 12.09
CA HIS A 621 0.37 7.87 10.88
C HIS A 621 0.74 9.33 11.21
N GLU A 622 1.85 9.82 10.65
CA GLU A 622 2.21 11.25 10.66
C GLU A 622 1.81 11.87 9.31
N ALA A 623 0.88 12.83 9.33
CA ALA A 623 0.28 13.39 8.13
C ALA A 623 1.29 14.14 7.23
N GLU A 624 1.57 13.59 6.05
CA GLU A 624 2.35 14.24 5.01
C GLU A 624 1.46 15.13 4.13
N GLU A 625 1.71 16.44 4.12
CA GLU A 625 0.98 17.39 3.27
C GLU A 625 1.92 18.28 2.45
N SER A 626 1.56 18.52 1.18
CA SER A 626 2.29 19.41 0.28
C SER A 626 1.34 20.24 -0.57
N ARG A 627 1.54 21.57 -0.65
CA ARG A 627 0.79 22.40 -1.59
C ARG A 627 1.40 22.27 -2.98
N VAL A 628 0.62 21.74 -3.92
CA VAL A 628 1.04 21.52 -5.32
C VAL A 628 0.27 22.39 -6.31
N LEU A 629 -0.94 22.85 -5.98
CA LEU A 629 -1.65 23.90 -6.73
C LEU A 629 -1.78 25.17 -5.88
N GLU A 630 -1.88 26.32 -6.53
CA GLU A 630 -2.39 27.54 -5.88
C GLU A 630 -3.91 27.43 -5.60
N GLU A 631 -4.36 28.08 -4.53
CA GLU A 631 -5.72 27.92 -4.01
C GLU A 631 -6.79 28.42 -5.01
N ASP A 632 -6.51 29.50 -5.74
CA ASP A 632 -7.40 30.05 -6.78
C ASP A 632 -7.50 29.15 -8.02
N VAL A 633 -6.44 28.41 -8.35
CA VAL A 633 -6.45 27.38 -9.39
C VAL A 633 -7.32 26.20 -8.95
N ALA A 634 -7.14 25.68 -7.74
CA ALA A 634 -7.91 24.55 -7.21
C ALA A 634 -9.42 24.88 -7.07
N ILE A 635 -9.75 26.09 -6.60
CA ILE A 635 -11.13 26.59 -6.55
C ILE A 635 -11.74 26.63 -7.96
N ASN A 636 -11.04 27.21 -8.94
CA ASN A 636 -11.59 27.35 -10.29
C ASN A 636 -11.65 26.01 -11.05
N ALA A 637 -10.74 25.07 -10.79
CA ALA A 637 -10.84 23.69 -11.25
C ALA A 637 -12.11 23.02 -10.69
N THR A 638 -12.35 23.13 -9.38
CA THR A 638 -13.57 22.63 -8.71
C THR A 638 -14.84 23.23 -9.31
N VAL A 639 -14.85 24.54 -9.60
CA VAL A 639 -15.98 25.25 -10.22
C VAL A 639 -16.24 24.82 -11.68
N ALA A 640 -15.22 24.37 -12.41
CA ALA A 640 -15.40 23.76 -13.73
C ALA A 640 -15.85 22.30 -13.65
N LEU A 641 -15.38 21.55 -12.65
CA LEU A 641 -15.73 20.15 -12.38
C LEU A 641 -17.14 19.98 -11.78
N GLN A 642 -17.77 21.04 -11.26
CA GLN A 642 -19.23 21.09 -11.06
C GLN A 642 -20.03 21.06 -12.38
N GLY A 643 -19.35 21.22 -13.54
CA GLY A 643 -19.96 21.17 -14.86
C GLY A 643 -20.49 19.77 -15.25
N PRO A 644 -19.66 18.72 -15.32
CA PRO A 644 -20.09 17.38 -15.69
C PRO A 644 -21.30 16.79 -14.92
N PRO A 645 -21.44 16.92 -13.58
CA PRO A 645 -22.63 16.45 -12.87
C PRO A 645 -23.88 17.35 -13.04
N SER A 646 -23.77 18.53 -13.67
CA SER A 646 -24.92 19.41 -13.91
C SER A 646 -25.90 18.84 -14.96
N ALA A 647 -27.13 19.35 -15.00
CA ALA A 647 -28.17 18.98 -15.97
C ALA A 647 -27.74 19.00 -17.47
N GLN A 648 -26.71 19.79 -17.82
CA GLN A 648 -26.18 19.92 -19.18
C GLN A 648 -24.85 19.19 -19.41
N GLY A 649 -24.39 18.41 -18.42
CA GLY A 649 -23.11 17.70 -18.41
C GLY A 649 -23.22 16.19 -18.59
N SER A 650 -22.07 15.51 -18.64
CA SER A 650 -21.97 14.08 -18.94
C SER A 650 -22.40 13.16 -17.79
N ALA A 651 -22.34 13.60 -16.54
CA ALA A 651 -22.73 12.84 -15.34
C ALA A 651 -24.08 13.28 -14.75
N ARG A 652 -24.93 13.95 -15.55
CA ARG A 652 -26.24 14.52 -15.15
C ARG A 652 -27.19 13.58 -14.39
N LYS A 653 -27.02 12.24 -14.48
CA LYS A 653 -27.76 11.25 -13.69
C LYS A 653 -27.62 11.54 -12.17
N LEU A 654 -26.46 12.01 -11.72
CA LEU A 654 -26.13 12.23 -10.30
C LEU A 654 -26.96 13.31 -9.60
N GLN A 655 -27.54 14.29 -10.32
CA GLN A 655 -28.33 15.35 -9.68
C GLN A 655 -29.54 14.81 -8.91
N GLN A 656 -30.12 13.69 -9.38
CA GLN A 656 -31.24 13.03 -8.73
C GLN A 656 -30.79 12.11 -7.59
N VAL A 657 -29.67 11.39 -7.78
CA VAL A 657 -29.13 10.42 -6.81
C VAL A 657 -28.64 11.12 -5.54
N MET A 658 -27.87 12.21 -5.68
CA MET A 658 -27.22 12.88 -4.55
C MET A 658 -28.12 13.85 -3.77
N GLY A 659 -29.45 13.82 -3.97
CA GLY A 659 -30.42 14.62 -3.21
C GLY A 659 -30.24 16.14 -3.30
N GLY A 660 -29.49 16.65 -4.28
CA GLY A 660 -29.12 18.07 -4.40
C GLY A 660 -27.83 18.48 -3.68
N ARG A 661 -27.10 17.55 -3.04
CA ARG A 661 -25.75 17.79 -2.49
C ARG A 661 -24.81 18.32 -3.62
N PRO A 662 -23.96 19.32 -3.37
CA PRO A 662 -22.98 19.78 -4.36
C PRO A 662 -21.98 18.68 -4.76
N ILE A 663 -21.74 18.51 -6.08
CA ILE A 663 -20.82 17.53 -6.66
C ILE A 663 -19.87 18.22 -7.63
N ALA A 664 -18.59 17.86 -7.58
CA ALA A 664 -17.63 18.11 -8.65
C ALA A 664 -17.08 16.76 -9.17
N GLY A 665 -16.75 16.64 -10.46
CA GLY A 665 -16.16 15.41 -10.99
C GLY A 665 -16.07 15.38 -12.51
N LYS A 666 -15.56 14.27 -13.05
CA LYS A 666 -15.30 14.10 -14.48
C LYS A 666 -15.53 12.66 -14.95
N THR A 667 -16.27 12.51 -16.05
CA THR A 667 -16.38 11.24 -16.78
C THR A 667 -15.17 11.02 -17.68
N GLY A 668 -14.65 9.80 -17.70
CA GLY A 668 -13.68 9.31 -18.68
C GLY A 668 -14.27 8.19 -19.53
N THR A 669 -13.82 8.16 -20.78
CA THR A 669 -13.96 7.04 -21.72
C THR A 669 -12.72 7.12 -22.60
N SER A 670 -12.04 6.00 -22.83
CA SER A 670 -10.90 5.89 -23.74
C SER A 670 -11.33 5.66 -25.19
N GLU A 671 -10.36 5.68 -26.12
CA GLU A 671 -10.63 5.34 -27.52
C GLU A 671 -11.03 3.87 -27.65
N SER A 672 -11.89 3.56 -28.63
CA SER A 672 -12.52 2.24 -28.83
C SER A 672 -13.33 1.69 -27.64
N PHE A 673 -13.55 2.48 -26.58
CA PHE A 673 -14.28 2.10 -25.36
C PHE A 673 -13.60 0.97 -24.58
N ARG A 674 -12.27 1.06 -24.38
CA ARG A 674 -11.49 0.06 -23.62
C ARG A 674 -11.62 0.18 -22.11
N SER A 675 -11.90 1.40 -21.66
CA SER A 675 -12.01 1.78 -20.25
C SER A 675 -13.05 2.89 -20.08
N ALA A 676 -13.66 2.93 -18.91
CA ALA A 676 -14.72 3.85 -18.53
C ALA A 676 -14.53 4.30 -17.09
N TRP A 677 -14.65 5.61 -16.85
CA TRP A 677 -14.32 6.21 -15.55
C TRP A 677 -15.38 7.21 -15.08
N PHE A 678 -15.59 7.28 -13.78
CA PHE A 678 -16.03 8.52 -13.14
C PHE A 678 -15.21 8.78 -11.88
N VAL A 679 -14.60 9.96 -11.81
CA VAL A 679 -13.85 10.42 -10.64
C VAL A 679 -14.48 11.72 -10.17
N GLY A 680 -14.91 11.78 -8.91
CA GLY A 680 -15.72 12.88 -8.40
C GLY A 680 -15.70 12.99 -6.89
N PHE A 681 -16.09 14.15 -6.39
CA PHE A 681 -15.96 14.53 -5.00
C PHE A 681 -17.06 15.47 -4.52
N THR A 682 -17.17 15.52 -3.20
CA THR A 682 -17.85 16.52 -2.38
C THR A 682 -16.79 17.20 -1.49
N PRO A 683 -17.12 18.22 -0.67
CA PRO A 683 -16.15 18.76 0.31
C PRO A 683 -15.83 17.82 1.49
N GLN A 684 -16.31 16.57 1.46
CA GLN A 684 -16.21 15.55 2.53
C GLN A 684 -15.47 14.29 2.07
N LEU A 685 -15.80 13.78 0.88
CA LEU A 685 -15.22 12.56 0.30
C LEU A 685 -14.92 12.74 -1.20
N VAL A 686 -13.90 12.04 -1.67
CA VAL A 686 -13.57 11.82 -3.08
C VAL A 686 -13.73 10.34 -3.37
N THR A 687 -14.39 9.98 -4.47
CA THR A 687 -14.44 8.59 -4.95
C THR A 687 -14.00 8.53 -6.41
N SER A 688 -13.16 7.55 -6.71
CA SER A 688 -12.66 7.20 -8.03
C SER A 688 -13.24 5.83 -8.40
N VAL A 689 -13.85 5.72 -9.59
CA VAL A 689 -14.37 4.46 -10.13
C VAL A 689 -13.82 4.27 -11.54
N GLY A 690 -13.09 3.18 -11.75
CA GLY A 690 -12.57 2.73 -13.03
C GLY A 690 -13.15 1.38 -13.43
N MET A 691 -13.45 1.21 -14.71
CA MET A 691 -13.84 -0.05 -15.33
C MET A 691 -13.05 -0.29 -16.61
N PHE A 692 -12.59 -1.52 -16.82
CA PHE A 692 -11.80 -1.92 -17.99
C PHE A 692 -12.00 -3.41 -18.30
N GLN A 693 -11.55 -3.86 -19.47
CA GLN A 693 -11.48 -5.27 -19.83
C GLN A 693 -10.05 -5.64 -20.23
N PRO A 694 -9.33 -6.52 -19.52
CA PRO A 694 -8.06 -7.04 -19.99
C PRO A 694 -8.27 -8.10 -21.09
N SER A 695 -7.28 -8.26 -21.95
CA SER A 695 -7.18 -9.38 -22.89
C SER A 695 -7.05 -10.72 -22.16
N GLU A 696 -7.30 -11.83 -22.88
CA GLU A 696 -7.30 -13.20 -22.30
C GLU A 696 -5.94 -13.63 -21.73
N ASP A 697 -4.86 -12.99 -22.16
CA ASP A 697 -3.49 -13.16 -21.66
C ASP A 697 -3.09 -12.12 -20.58
N GLY A 698 -3.99 -11.20 -20.25
CA GLY A 698 -3.75 -10.10 -19.30
C GLY A 698 -2.81 -8.99 -19.78
N THR A 699 -2.29 -9.03 -21.02
CA THR A 699 -1.20 -8.11 -21.45
C THR A 699 -1.68 -6.77 -22.01
N SER A 700 -2.97 -6.59 -22.29
CA SER A 700 -3.51 -5.38 -22.93
C SER A 700 -4.97 -5.10 -22.55
N GLU A 701 -5.47 -3.89 -22.83
CA GLU A 701 -6.89 -3.56 -22.68
C GLU A 701 -7.69 -3.90 -23.96
N GLU A 702 -8.79 -4.61 -23.85
CA GLU A 702 -9.80 -4.82 -24.89
C GLU A 702 -10.96 -3.81 -24.79
N ARG A 703 -11.86 -3.78 -25.77
CA ARG A 703 -13.14 -3.03 -25.65
C ARG A 703 -13.98 -3.66 -24.53
N LEU A 704 -14.48 -2.82 -23.62
CA LEU A 704 -15.50 -3.21 -22.63
C LEU A 704 -16.71 -3.86 -23.32
N THR A 705 -16.96 -5.12 -23.00
CA THR A 705 -18.09 -5.87 -23.56
C THR A 705 -19.40 -5.32 -23.00
N PRO A 706 -20.37 -4.91 -23.84
CA PRO A 706 -21.65 -4.38 -23.35
C PRO A 706 -22.45 -5.42 -22.56
N PHE A 707 -23.10 -4.98 -21.48
CA PHE A 707 -24.00 -5.77 -20.63
C PHE A 707 -25.10 -4.88 -20.05
N GLY A 708 -26.14 -5.47 -19.46
CA GLY A 708 -27.23 -4.79 -18.76
C GLY A 708 -28.02 -3.77 -19.58
N GLY A 709 -27.87 -3.78 -20.92
CA GLY A 709 -28.50 -2.84 -21.85
C GLY A 709 -27.72 -1.56 -22.16
N GLU A 710 -26.54 -1.33 -21.58
CA GLU A 710 -25.69 -0.15 -21.88
C GLU A 710 -24.62 -0.49 -22.95
N ASP A 711 -24.91 -0.22 -24.24
CA ASP A 711 -23.92 -0.23 -25.34
C ASP A 711 -23.79 1.16 -25.99
N PRO A 712 -22.58 1.77 -26.04
CA PRO A 712 -21.34 1.34 -25.39
C PRO A 712 -21.31 1.70 -23.90
N ILE A 713 -20.53 0.94 -23.12
CA ILE A 713 -20.15 1.33 -21.76
C ILE A 713 -19.26 2.58 -21.84
N THR A 714 -19.54 3.56 -20.98
CA THR A 714 -18.80 4.84 -20.91
C THR A 714 -18.75 5.31 -19.47
N GLY A 715 -17.92 6.32 -19.16
CA GLY A 715 -17.94 6.94 -17.84
C GLY A 715 -19.31 7.43 -17.37
N SER A 716 -20.26 7.69 -18.30
CA SER A 716 -21.65 8.10 -18.03
C SER A 716 -22.64 6.95 -17.77
N THR A 717 -22.21 5.69 -17.90
CA THR A 717 -23.03 4.50 -17.61
C THR A 717 -22.71 3.98 -16.21
N TYR A 718 -22.08 2.80 -16.07
CA TYR A 718 -21.85 2.14 -14.79
C TYR A 718 -20.91 2.91 -13.84
N PRO A 719 -19.77 3.51 -14.25
CA PRO A 719 -18.89 4.23 -13.31
C PRO A 719 -19.57 5.41 -12.61
N THR A 720 -20.43 6.15 -13.33
CA THR A 720 -21.27 7.21 -12.72
C THR A 720 -22.35 6.63 -11.80
N ALA A 721 -22.91 5.45 -12.11
CA ALA A 721 -23.92 4.81 -11.27
C ALA A 721 -23.35 4.27 -9.95
N ILE A 722 -22.23 3.53 -10.03
CA ILE A 722 -21.47 3.00 -8.88
C ILE A 722 -21.07 4.16 -7.96
N TRP A 723 -20.38 5.18 -8.48
CA TRP A 723 -20.01 6.38 -7.71
C TRP A 723 -21.24 7.01 -7.04
N GLY A 724 -22.36 7.07 -7.77
CA GLY A 724 -23.62 7.58 -7.27
C GLY A 724 -24.12 6.84 -6.04
N SER A 725 -24.21 5.50 -6.11
CA SER A 725 -24.67 4.63 -5.01
C SER A 725 -23.76 4.77 -3.78
N ILE A 726 -22.43 4.60 -3.97
CA ILE A 726 -21.42 4.76 -2.90
C ILE A 726 -21.60 6.10 -2.19
N MET A 727 -21.64 7.20 -2.95
CA MET A 727 -21.60 8.56 -2.39
C MET A 727 -22.95 9.06 -1.89
N SER A 728 -24.09 8.51 -2.36
CA SER A 728 -25.39 8.82 -1.75
C SER A 728 -25.52 8.19 -0.36
N SER A 729 -25.14 6.93 -0.23
CA SER A 729 -25.31 6.17 1.01
C SER A 729 -24.25 6.54 2.06
N SER A 730 -22.98 6.61 1.65
CA SER A 730 -21.86 7.03 2.53
C SER A 730 -22.01 8.45 3.11
N LEU A 731 -22.83 9.29 2.47
CA LEU A 731 -23.11 10.67 2.89
C LEU A 731 -24.58 10.87 3.32
N GLU A 732 -25.34 9.81 3.61
CA GLU A 732 -26.66 9.94 4.24
C GLU A 732 -26.52 10.54 5.65
N GLY A 733 -27.48 11.37 6.06
CA GLY A 733 -27.49 12.06 7.35
C GLY A 733 -26.42 13.15 7.53
N GLN A 734 -25.30 13.12 6.79
CA GLN A 734 -24.22 14.10 6.90
C GLN A 734 -24.62 15.49 6.37
N GLU A 735 -24.09 16.55 6.98
CA GLU A 735 -24.29 17.94 6.52
C GLU A 735 -23.92 18.11 5.03
N MET A 736 -24.71 18.90 4.29
CA MET A 736 -24.40 19.27 2.90
C MET A 736 -23.45 20.47 2.89
N LEU A 737 -22.16 20.22 2.66
CA LEU A 737 -21.16 21.28 2.54
C LEU A 737 -21.15 21.86 1.12
N GLU A 738 -21.03 23.18 1.04
CA GLU A 738 -20.94 23.96 -0.21
C GLU A 738 -19.51 24.08 -0.73
N PHE A 739 -19.36 24.16 -2.06
CA PHE A 739 -18.07 24.46 -2.69
C PHE A 739 -17.77 25.96 -2.70
N PRO A 740 -16.48 26.36 -2.74
CA PRO A 740 -16.09 27.75 -2.99
C PRO A 740 -16.56 28.22 -4.37
N GLN A 741 -16.87 29.52 -4.48
CA GLN A 741 -17.32 30.16 -5.72
C GLN A 741 -16.12 30.57 -6.61
N GLU A 742 -16.39 30.84 -7.89
CA GLU A 742 -15.37 31.24 -8.88
C GLU A 742 -14.60 32.49 -8.43
N VAL A 743 -13.27 32.44 -8.44
CA VAL A 743 -12.39 33.53 -8.03
C VAL A 743 -11.58 34.08 -9.21
N GLN A 744 -11.17 35.34 -9.14
CA GLN A 744 -10.23 35.89 -10.11
C GLN A 744 -8.84 35.29 -9.87
N LEU A 745 -8.28 34.62 -10.89
CA LEU A 745 -6.94 34.06 -10.82
C LEU A 745 -5.88 35.16 -10.63
N ASN A 746 -4.88 34.90 -9.79
CA ASN A 746 -3.75 35.79 -9.52
C ASN A 746 -2.88 36.06 -10.77
N ASN A 747 -2.84 35.10 -11.70
CA ASN A 747 -2.10 35.13 -12.96
C ASN A 747 -2.96 35.56 -14.17
N GLN A 748 -4.23 35.95 -13.97
CA GLN A 748 -5.25 36.01 -15.02
C GLN A 748 -4.81 36.79 -16.27
N ARG A 749 -4.78 36.10 -17.41
CA ARG A 749 -4.55 36.72 -18.72
C ARG A 749 -5.66 37.73 -19.02
N PRO A 750 -5.33 38.91 -19.60
CA PRO A 750 -6.34 39.82 -20.10
C PRO A 750 -7.26 39.08 -21.08
N ALA A 751 -8.57 39.16 -20.85
CA ALA A 751 -9.54 38.52 -21.72
C ALA A 751 -9.28 38.96 -23.17
N ALA A 752 -9.06 37.99 -24.07
CA ALA A 752 -8.98 38.27 -25.50
C ALA A 752 -10.24 39.03 -25.90
N PRO A 753 -10.14 40.16 -26.62
CA PRO A 753 -11.30 40.97 -26.95
C PRO A 753 -12.28 40.07 -27.72
N SER A 754 -13.51 39.95 -27.21
CA SER A 754 -14.58 39.21 -27.90
C SER A 754 -14.59 39.62 -29.36
N PRO A 755 -14.66 38.69 -30.32
CA PRO A 755 -14.67 39.04 -31.73
C PRO A 755 -15.80 40.03 -31.93
N THR A 756 -15.44 41.27 -32.26
CA THR A 756 -16.45 42.31 -32.53
C THR A 756 -17.25 41.77 -33.70
N GLN A 757 -18.53 41.50 -33.47
CA GLN A 757 -19.43 41.11 -34.53
C GLN A 757 -19.41 42.26 -35.55
N THR A 758 -18.70 42.05 -36.67
CA THR A 758 -18.85 42.90 -37.85
C THR A 758 -20.34 42.94 -38.10
N PRO A 759 -21.00 44.12 -38.00
CA PRO A 759 -22.45 44.17 -38.09
C PRO A 759 -22.85 43.60 -39.44
N GLN A 760 -23.54 42.46 -39.41
CA GLN A 760 -24.18 41.89 -40.58
C GLN A 760 -25.00 43.01 -41.22
N PRO A 761 -24.85 43.28 -42.53
CA PRO A 761 -25.61 44.34 -43.17
C PRO A 761 -27.09 44.07 -42.92
N GLY A 762 -27.74 44.98 -42.21
CA GLY A 762 -29.15 44.84 -41.88
C GLY A 762 -29.98 44.82 -43.16
N PRO A 763 -31.14 44.13 -43.17
CA PRO A 763 -32.06 44.21 -44.30
C PRO A 763 -32.41 45.68 -44.56
N GLU A 764 -32.47 46.06 -45.84
CA GLU A 764 -32.94 47.40 -46.22
C GLU A 764 -34.38 47.60 -45.72
N PRO A 765 -34.78 48.83 -45.33
CA PRO A 765 -36.11 49.05 -44.76
C PRO A 765 -37.20 48.84 -45.81
N THR A 766 -38.00 47.79 -45.66
CA THR A 766 -39.32 47.71 -46.28
C THR A 766 -40.22 48.76 -45.63
N GLU A 767 -40.52 49.85 -46.34
CA GLU A 767 -41.50 50.84 -45.87
C GLU A 767 -42.93 50.29 -46.01
N GLU A 768 -43.72 50.37 -44.93
CA GLU A 768 -45.17 50.08 -45.00
C GLU A 768 -45.91 51.24 -45.70
N PRO A 769 -46.81 50.96 -46.67
CA PRO A 769 -47.62 52.00 -47.29
C PRO A 769 -48.78 52.43 -46.37
N ALA A 770 -48.97 53.74 -46.23
CA ALA A 770 -50.18 54.33 -45.64
C ALA A 770 -51.18 54.75 -46.73
N GLU A 771 -52.48 54.68 -46.43
CA GLU A 771 -53.56 54.82 -47.42
C GLU A 771 -53.83 56.28 -47.87
N GLU A 772 -53.87 56.47 -49.20
CA GLU A 772 -54.82 57.31 -49.98
C GLU A 772 -54.94 58.84 -49.73
N PRO A 773 -55.55 59.66 -50.63
CA PRO A 773 -56.53 59.29 -51.69
C PRO A 773 -56.46 59.98 -53.08
N SER A 774 -57.30 59.45 -53.98
CA SER A 774 -58.07 60.12 -55.06
C SER A 774 -57.41 60.55 -56.38
N GLU A 775 -57.88 59.88 -57.44
CA GLU A 775 -58.36 60.42 -58.74
C GLU A 775 -57.43 60.85 -59.91
N GLU A 776 -57.81 60.27 -61.07
CA GLU A 776 -57.83 60.77 -62.45
C GLU A 776 -56.66 60.61 -63.47
N GLU A 777 -57.05 59.94 -64.56
CA GLU A 777 -56.71 60.19 -65.99
C GLU A 777 -55.38 59.70 -66.65
N THR A 778 -55.51 58.52 -67.31
CA THR A 778 -55.56 58.39 -68.79
C THR A 778 -54.27 58.22 -69.63
N THR A 779 -54.37 57.26 -70.59
CA THR A 779 -53.54 56.99 -71.79
C THR A 779 -52.10 56.47 -71.55
N GLU A 780 -51.70 55.22 -71.90
CA GLU A 780 -51.77 54.46 -73.18
C GLU A 780 -50.50 54.66 -74.05
N GLU A 781 -49.69 53.60 -74.22
CA GLU A 781 -49.38 53.01 -75.54
C GLU A 781 -48.62 51.67 -75.39
N GLU A 782 -49.02 50.68 -76.20
CA GLU A 782 -48.26 49.46 -76.54
C GLU A 782 -47.20 49.82 -77.61
N PRO A 783 -46.10 49.05 -77.84
CA PRO A 783 -46.26 47.78 -78.59
C PRO A 783 -45.24 46.65 -78.31
N GLU A 784 -45.71 45.40 -78.39
CA GLU A 784 -44.97 44.27 -78.99
C GLU A 784 -45.47 44.09 -80.47
N PRO A 785 -45.13 43.04 -81.26
CA PRO A 785 -44.10 41.98 -81.15
C PRO A 785 -43.27 41.86 -82.47
N THR A 786 -43.01 40.62 -82.90
CA THR A 786 -42.40 40.11 -84.16
C THR A 786 -40.95 39.59 -84.00
N GLU A 787 -40.65 38.28 -83.91
CA GLU A 787 -40.98 37.10 -84.79
C GLU A 787 -40.20 37.13 -86.13
N GLU A 788 -39.67 36.04 -86.72
CA GLU A 788 -39.57 34.61 -86.32
C GLU A 788 -38.48 33.89 -87.17
N GLU A 789 -38.44 32.53 -87.12
CA GLU A 789 -38.03 31.61 -88.22
C GLU A 789 -36.52 31.44 -88.61
N THR A 790 -35.96 30.23 -88.89
CA THR A 790 -36.43 28.81 -88.73
C THR A 790 -35.25 27.79 -88.74
N THR A 791 -35.55 26.53 -88.37
CA THR A 791 -34.98 25.24 -88.89
C THR A 791 -33.55 24.77 -88.50
N GLU A 792 -33.49 23.89 -87.49
CA GLU A 792 -33.24 22.42 -87.59
C GLU A 792 -32.09 21.87 -88.49
N GLU A 793 -31.13 21.14 -87.90
CA GLU A 793 -30.85 19.70 -88.14
C GLU A 793 -29.74 19.13 -87.20
N GLU A 794 -29.71 17.80 -87.04
CA GLU A 794 -28.65 16.95 -86.40
C GLU A 794 -27.51 16.64 -87.43
N PRO A 795 -26.44 15.82 -87.19
CA PRO A 795 -26.19 14.85 -86.09
C PRO A 795 -24.73 14.83 -85.51
N GLU A 796 -24.49 13.87 -84.60
CA GLU A 796 -23.18 13.23 -84.31
C GLU A 796 -22.68 12.35 -85.51
N PRO A 797 -21.50 11.67 -85.56
CA PRO A 797 -20.60 11.25 -84.45
C PRO A 797 -19.07 11.22 -84.78
N THR A 798 -18.33 10.47 -83.94
CA THR A 798 -17.14 9.63 -84.26
C THR A 798 -15.77 10.07 -83.71
N GLU A 799 -15.04 9.07 -83.21
CA GLU A 799 -13.70 9.06 -82.61
C GLU A 799 -12.59 8.87 -83.66
N GLU A 800 -11.31 9.03 -83.30
CA GLU A 800 -10.27 8.03 -83.64
C GLU A 800 -9.02 8.18 -82.74
N GLU A 801 -7.99 7.36 -82.98
CA GLU A 801 -7.07 6.82 -81.95
C GLU A 801 -5.56 6.96 -82.31
N THR A 802 -4.69 6.75 -81.31
CA THR A 802 -3.33 6.13 -81.39
C THR A 802 -2.02 6.93 -81.68
N THR A 803 -0.96 6.49 -80.95
CA THR A 803 0.49 6.30 -81.24
C THR A 803 1.60 7.39 -81.19
N GLU A 804 2.71 6.98 -80.52
CA GLU A 804 4.17 7.23 -80.76
C GLU A 804 4.78 8.65 -80.65
N GLU A 805 6.07 8.86 -80.31
CA GLU A 805 7.29 8.05 -80.58
C GLU A 805 8.39 8.16 -79.46
N GLU A 806 9.58 7.56 -79.70
CA GLU A 806 10.74 7.31 -78.81
C GLU A 806 11.84 8.42 -78.89
N PRO A 807 13.07 8.36 -78.26
CA PRO A 807 14.13 7.37 -78.58
C PRO A 807 15.11 6.88 -77.45
N GLU A 808 15.72 5.71 -77.69
CA GLU A 808 16.87 5.06 -77.01
C GLU A 808 18.27 5.75 -77.24
N PRO A 809 19.51 5.23 -76.89
CA PRO A 809 19.95 3.82 -76.74
C PRO A 809 21.06 3.40 -75.71
N THR A 810 21.20 2.07 -75.54
CA THR A 810 22.41 1.21 -75.28
C THR A 810 23.33 1.42 -74.04
N GLU A 811 24.12 0.44 -73.53
CA GLU A 811 24.52 -0.92 -74.01
C GLU A 811 24.91 -1.93 -72.89
N ASP A 812 25.14 -3.19 -73.29
CA ASP A 812 25.84 -4.33 -72.65
C ASP A 812 25.15 -5.27 -71.61
N GLU A 813 25.33 -6.58 -71.87
CA GLU A 813 24.84 -7.80 -71.20
C GLU A 813 26.05 -8.77 -70.97
N PRO A 814 25.97 -9.94 -70.28
CA PRO A 814 25.50 -11.15 -70.99
C PRO A 814 24.90 -12.33 -70.15
N ALA A 815 24.09 -13.16 -70.84
CA ALA A 815 24.00 -14.63 -70.73
C ALA A 815 23.45 -15.36 -69.47
N GLU A 816 22.21 -15.85 -69.62
CA GLU A 816 21.72 -17.26 -69.46
C GLU A 816 22.46 -18.29 -68.57
N GLU A 817 21.71 -18.96 -67.66
CA GLU A 817 21.46 -20.42 -67.69
C GLU A 817 20.19 -20.77 -66.86
N GLU A 818 19.65 -21.99 -66.98
CA GLU A 818 18.29 -22.39 -66.49
C GLU A 818 18.25 -22.98 -65.06
N GLU A 819 17.13 -22.80 -64.33
CA GLU A 819 16.75 -23.63 -63.16
C GLU A 819 15.26 -24.08 -63.22
N PRO A 820 14.94 -25.38 -62.99
CA PRO A 820 13.57 -25.92 -63.00
C PRO A 820 12.97 -26.22 -61.60
N GLU A 821 11.79 -26.85 -61.60
CA GLU A 821 10.94 -27.24 -60.45
C GLU A 821 11.61 -28.10 -59.36
N PRO A 822 11.05 -28.10 -58.13
CA PRO A 822 11.06 -29.25 -57.22
C PRO A 822 9.66 -29.87 -57.00
N THR A 823 9.61 -31.20 -56.85
CA THR A 823 8.39 -32.01 -56.62
C THR A 823 8.36 -32.58 -55.17
N GLU A 824 7.27 -33.27 -54.83
CA GLU A 824 6.99 -33.93 -53.54
C GLU A 824 7.96 -35.08 -53.18
N GLU A 825 8.22 -35.32 -51.89
CA GLU A 825 7.86 -36.55 -51.12
C GLU A 825 8.35 -36.46 -49.64
N GLU A 826 8.06 -37.48 -48.81
CA GLU A 826 7.98 -37.40 -47.33
C GLU A 826 9.31 -37.62 -46.55
N PRO A 827 9.25 -37.71 -45.20
CA PRO A 827 9.50 -39.06 -44.64
C PRO A 827 8.59 -39.52 -43.47
N ALA A 828 7.94 -40.66 -43.64
CA ALA A 828 7.05 -41.33 -42.66
C ALA A 828 7.67 -42.02 -41.41
N GLU A 829 6.80 -42.16 -40.40
CA GLU A 829 6.61 -43.28 -39.42
C GLU A 829 7.68 -43.65 -38.36
N GLU A 830 7.20 -43.68 -37.10
CA GLU A 830 7.42 -44.71 -36.07
C GLU A 830 6.06 -44.93 -35.34
N GLU A 831 5.81 -46.11 -34.76
CA GLU A 831 4.45 -46.65 -34.56
C GLU A 831 3.81 -46.41 -33.17
N GLU A 832 2.50 -46.19 -33.13
CA GLU A 832 1.65 -46.30 -31.93
C GLU A 832 1.11 -47.75 -31.76
N PRO A 833 1.00 -48.29 -30.53
CA PRO A 833 0.25 -49.52 -30.27
C PRO A 833 -1.23 -49.25 -29.95
N GLU A 834 -2.12 -50.04 -30.55
CA GLU A 834 -3.59 -49.97 -30.31
C GLU A 834 -3.99 -50.38 -28.87
N PRO A 835 -5.09 -49.83 -28.32
CA PRO A 835 -5.67 -50.32 -27.07
C PRO A 835 -6.46 -51.63 -27.31
N THR A 836 -6.24 -52.63 -26.46
CA THR A 836 -7.01 -53.89 -26.48
C THR A 836 -8.26 -53.80 -25.61
N GLU A 837 -9.41 -54.20 -26.16
CA GLU A 837 -10.66 -54.41 -25.42
C GLU A 837 -10.55 -55.57 -24.41
N ASP A 838 -11.07 -55.40 -23.19
CA ASP A 838 -11.53 -56.49 -22.31
C ASP A 838 -12.54 -55.92 -21.29
N GLU A 839 -13.84 -56.15 -21.55
CA GLU A 839 -14.94 -56.09 -20.56
C GLU A 839 -15.00 -57.42 -19.75
N PRO A 840 -15.83 -57.58 -18.69
CA PRO A 840 -16.82 -56.67 -18.08
C PRO A 840 -16.73 -56.54 -16.54
N ALA A 841 -17.54 -55.65 -15.94
CA ALA A 841 -18.53 -55.99 -14.90
C ALA A 841 -19.33 -54.75 -14.44
N GLU A 842 -20.64 -54.93 -14.20
CA GLU A 842 -21.50 -54.00 -13.46
C GLU A 842 -21.45 -54.34 -11.96
N GLU A 843 -21.48 -53.35 -11.06
CA GLU A 843 -22.05 -53.50 -9.70
C GLU A 843 -22.49 -52.12 -9.15
N GLU A 844 -23.42 -52.10 -8.20
CA GLU A 844 -24.34 -50.97 -7.94
C GLU A 844 -23.91 -50.00 -6.81
N GLU A 845 -24.54 -48.81 -6.77
CA GLU A 845 -24.39 -47.81 -5.70
C GLU A 845 -24.99 -48.28 -4.35
N PRO A 846 -24.33 -48.02 -3.20
CA PRO A 846 -24.94 -48.19 -1.88
C PRO A 846 -25.53 -46.89 -1.32
N GLU A 847 -26.82 -46.90 -0.98
CA GLU A 847 -27.48 -45.84 -0.19
C GLU A 847 -27.00 -45.80 1.28
N PRO A 848 -27.13 -44.66 1.99
CA PRO A 848 -26.66 -44.50 3.36
C PRO A 848 -27.54 -45.20 4.40
N THR A 849 -26.91 -45.69 5.48
CA THR A 849 -27.58 -46.31 6.63
C THR A 849 -27.58 -45.41 7.87
N GLU A 850 -28.75 -45.03 8.36
CA GLU A 850 -28.95 -44.55 9.73
C GLU A 850 -29.02 -45.74 10.71
N ASP A 851 -28.63 -45.53 11.98
CA ASP A 851 -28.77 -46.55 13.03
C ASP A 851 -28.90 -45.90 14.44
N GLU A 852 -30.13 -45.75 14.94
CA GLU A 852 -30.44 -45.49 16.36
C GLU A 852 -31.41 -46.57 16.91
N PRO A 853 -31.23 -47.07 18.16
CA PRO A 853 -31.89 -48.30 18.59
C PRO A 853 -33.19 -48.14 19.42
N ALA A 854 -34.28 -48.63 18.82
CA ALA A 854 -35.42 -49.35 19.45
C ALA A 854 -36.39 -48.66 20.45
N GLU A 855 -37.68 -48.95 20.27
CA GLU A 855 -38.82 -48.46 21.07
C GLU A 855 -39.19 -49.36 22.28
N GLU A 856 -40.04 -48.84 23.19
CA GLU A 856 -41.04 -49.63 23.93
C GLU A 856 -42.48 -49.15 23.61
N ASP A 857 -43.39 -50.11 23.43
CA ASP A 857 -44.79 -49.93 23.03
C ASP A 857 -45.73 -49.52 24.19
N THR A 858 -46.68 -48.61 23.95
CA THR A 858 -48.10 -48.79 24.36
C THR A 858 -49.02 -47.71 23.74
N GLY A 859 -49.82 -48.08 22.72
CA GLY A 859 -50.75 -47.17 22.05
C GLY A 859 -52.12 -46.92 22.73
N SER A 860 -52.92 -46.00 22.17
CA SER A 860 -54.39 -45.88 22.33
C SER A 860 -55.01 -44.94 21.27
N ASP A 861 -56.31 -45.11 21.01
CA ASP A 861 -57.01 -44.66 19.78
C ASP A 861 -58.16 -43.61 20.08
N PRO A 862 -59.25 -43.36 19.29
CA PRO A 862 -59.73 -42.00 18.96
C PRO A 862 -61.17 -41.72 19.53
N PRO A 863 -62.09 -40.83 19.01
CA PRO A 863 -62.06 -39.92 17.85
C PRO A 863 -62.78 -38.52 17.95
N GLU A 864 -62.69 -37.74 16.85
CA GLU A 864 -63.71 -36.87 16.20
C GLU A 864 -64.51 -35.77 16.94
N GLY A 865 -64.77 -34.64 16.24
CA GLY A 865 -65.76 -33.61 16.66
C GLY A 865 -65.82 -32.30 15.85
N ASP A 866 -66.56 -32.27 14.74
CA ASP A 866 -66.96 -31.11 13.90
C ASP A 866 -68.37 -30.57 14.34
N PRO A 867 -69.02 -29.51 13.77
CA PRO A 867 -68.62 -28.46 12.81
C PRO A 867 -69.16 -27.01 13.12
N GLU A 868 -69.06 -26.08 12.14
CA GLU A 868 -69.99 -24.98 11.68
C GLU A 868 -71.04 -24.29 12.63
N ALA A 869 -71.51 -23.03 12.45
CA ALA A 869 -71.14 -21.83 11.64
C ALA A 869 -72.07 -20.60 11.99
N GLU A 870 -71.89 -19.46 11.28
CA GLU A 870 -72.76 -18.25 11.14
C GLU A 870 -72.97 -17.25 12.32
N GLY A 871 -73.26 -15.97 12.00
CA GLY A 871 -73.85 -15.01 12.97
C GLY A 871 -73.60 -13.49 12.81
N ASP A 872 -74.15 -12.87 11.76
CA ASP A 872 -74.31 -11.42 11.44
C ASP A 872 -74.55 -10.38 12.59
N GLY A 873 -74.30 -9.08 12.33
CA GLY A 873 -74.86 -7.95 13.10
C GLY A 873 -74.03 -6.64 13.19
N SER A 874 -74.54 -5.53 12.64
CA SER A 874 -73.88 -4.20 12.63
C SER A 874 -74.50 -3.14 13.57
N ASP A 875 -73.73 -2.05 13.78
CA ASP A 875 -74.12 -0.61 13.67
C ASP A 875 -73.91 0.37 14.86
N THR A 876 -73.22 1.49 14.54
CA THR A 876 -73.36 2.87 15.08
C THR A 876 -73.04 3.18 16.57
N ALA A 877 -72.68 4.41 16.99
CA ALA A 877 -72.02 5.58 16.35
C ALA A 877 -71.66 6.64 17.43
N ASP A 878 -70.92 7.69 17.01
CA ASP A 878 -70.80 9.04 17.59
C ASP A 878 -70.06 9.33 18.94
N ASP A 879 -69.08 10.24 18.84
CA ASP A 879 -68.55 11.16 19.88
C ASP A 879 -69.54 12.37 20.05
N PRO A 880 -69.46 13.32 21.03
CA PRO A 880 -68.24 14.04 21.40
C PRO A 880 -68.07 14.53 22.88
N GLU A 881 -66.84 14.98 23.17
CA GLU A 881 -66.43 16.09 24.07
C GLU A 881 -67.07 16.29 25.48
N GLY A 882 -66.25 16.05 26.52
CA GLY A 882 -65.76 17.12 27.40
C GLY A 882 -66.57 17.57 28.65
N ASN A 883 -65.92 17.51 29.83
CA ASN A 883 -65.89 18.55 30.90
C ASN A 883 -64.97 18.09 32.07
N GLY A 884 -64.52 18.98 32.95
CA GLY A 884 -63.81 18.63 34.19
C GLY A 884 -63.94 19.69 35.31
N ASN A 885 -63.67 19.32 36.57
CA ASN A 885 -63.53 20.26 37.70
C ASN A 885 -62.92 19.61 38.98
N SER A 886 -62.17 20.39 39.78
CA SER A 886 -61.92 20.34 41.26
C SER A 886 -61.72 19.00 42.02
N GLY A 887 -60.83 18.86 43.02
CA GLY A 887 -59.88 19.82 43.63
C GLY A 887 -59.36 19.35 45.02
N GLN A 888 -58.30 20.02 45.50
CA GLN A 888 -57.87 20.40 46.90
C GLN A 888 -58.59 19.77 48.13
N ASP A 889 -57.96 19.49 49.30
CA ASP A 889 -56.78 20.10 49.98
C ASP A 889 -56.23 19.24 51.16
N ASN A 890 -54.95 19.44 51.57
CA ASN A 890 -54.31 19.52 52.93
C ASN A 890 -54.67 18.53 54.10
N GLU A 891 -53.85 18.24 55.14
CA GLU A 891 -52.47 18.59 55.57
C GLU A 891 -51.89 17.61 56.64
N ALA A 892 -50.67 17.89 57.14
CA ALA A 892 -49.98 17.39 58.36
C ALA A 892 -49.36 15.96 58.38
N GLY A 893 -48.19 15.72 59.01
CA GLY A 893 -47.26 16.66 59.67
C GLY A 893 -46.00 16.01 60.33
N ARG A 894 -45.03 16.89 60.65
CA ARG A 894 -43.84 16.81 61.57
C ARG A 894 -43.68 15.59 62.53
N SER A 895 -42.46 15.13 62.93
CA SER A 895 -41.08 15.64 62.77
C SER A 895 -39.98 14.71 63.36
N GLU A 896 -38.71 14.86 62.89
CA GLU A 896 -37.42 14.47 63.54
C GLU A 896 -37.12 12.96 63.76
N ALA A 897 -35.88 12.43 63.80
CA ALA A 897 -34.50 12.97 63.83
C ALA A 897 -33.57 12.10 62.92
N VAL A 898 -32.55 12.57 62.17
CA VAL A 898 -31.21 13.09 62.57
C VAL A 898 -30.44 12.08 63.45
N ARG A 899 -29.28 11.46 63.09
CA ARG A 899 -28.13 11.68 62.16
C ARG A 899 -27.82 10.38 61.36
N GLY A 900 -27.07 10.31 60.24
CA GLY A 900 -26.14 11.25 59.54
C GLY A 900 -24.70 10.69 59.52
N GLY A 901 -23.85 10.79 58.47
CA GLY A 901 -23.92 11.37 57.11
C GLY A 901 -22.77 10.79 56.23
N ARG A 902 -22.79 10.92 54.87
CA ARG A 902 -22.05 11.91 54.03
C ARG A 902 -20.52 11.95 54.26
N GLU A 903 -19.61 12.05 53.28
CA GLU A 903 -19.58 12.08 51.79
C GLU A 903 -18.08 11.92 51.37
N GLY A 904 -17.66 11.69 50.11
CA GLY A 904 -18.33 11.59 48.80
C GLY A 904 -17.37 12.02 47.66
N VAL A 905 -17.86 12.09 46.42
CA VAL A 905 -17.21 12.70 45.22
C VAL A 905 -15.99 11.92 44.65
N GLY A 906 -15.85 11.72 43.33
CA GLY A 906 -16.77 12.00 42.20
C GLY A 906 -16.03 12.03 40.84
N ASN A 907 -16.76 11.86 39.74
CA ASN A 907 -16.20 11.85 38.38
C ASN A 907 -15.62 13.22 37.97
N ALA A 908 -14.62 13.15 37.08
CA ALA A 908 -14.52 13.99 35.89
C ALA A 908 -14.28 13.03 34.71
#